data_AF-A0A5C4TD53-F1
#
_entry.id   AF-A0A5C4TD53-F1
#
_cell.length_a   1.000
_cell.length_b   1.000
_cell.length_c   1.000
_cell.angle_alpha   90.00
_cell.angle_beta   90.00
_cell.angle_gamma   90.00
#
_symmetry.space_group_name_H-M   'P 1'
#
loop_
_entity.id
_entity.type
_entity.pdbx_description
1 polymer ?
#
loop_
_entity_poly.entity_id
_entity_poly.type
_entity_poly.pdbx_seq_one_letter_code
_entity_poly.pdbx_strand_id
1 'polypeptide(L)'
;MNGKRLWKAALALLLVAGFATGEAMPASGEDGSAGLSAEERYGEAFLYYGGGPNTYAAKLRDWQKQGYRDVSPGIAVTIPAADYAAASQEAALSTAAIDGVSRALRWDSDSGYAEYRFTVPESGLYQLNVSYYPLATGDTDNRSDMIRSLTIDGALPFDEARLITMKRLWEDDPYPPLKDEYGNEIRPKQEQIRKWIQWDVSDYMNDYPEPHRFYLEKGDHVLRLEGVQETVAFDRFVFKSPERIPGYSEVKERYEREAQEQQPSLTMIEAERMERKSDPVVQIAMSTSSIVSPEAKSTVVYNTMGGWKWGRRGAWAEWIFTVPADGYYRVSPAYEQKFVRGRNVYRTVSIDGVVPYRELLEVPFKYGDWQGGPLVDGDGDPILFKLSAGEHTLRMRVNVSPQRPAIDAIEASVRQLRAIGDDVRMATGVANESLIDKGMNWRLNESIPDLGDRLDGIMTALRQTRDYLLERNGDKLESGYSFTSVIRDLQSFKQDPNRLANNPQRFGSLQEQLSGMVTSLIEQPLYLDRIAISTPQQKLPSFRETWWNGIKNSVSRFLLTFTDNFAEQGRKDKDAINVWVQRGRDYVNLIQEMVDQDFTPQTGIKVNVNLMPNPQILILGNAAGIQPDVALGIGEGTPIDFAMRNALVNLNGFPDYAQTAKRFLPGALVPFHYDGGDYALPEVQSFNMMFYRKDILPKLNVSVPQTWDDVYAMLPTLQQNRMNFYLPPEDLLPFLYQRGGEYYSPDGLKSGLDSPEAFDAFRQLTDYFVVYGLDRQANFYQHFRYGTMPVGIADLNTYLLLTVAAPELTGQWGIAPIPGTLNSKGEIVRWAGGGLQSGVLFRSSERQADGWEFLKWWTSDSVQTQFGVDLETINGLEYRWNTANMNAFRKQMWPKDDLAQILEQLRWYKDVPRVPGEYFTDRQYKFAWNKTVVDGASSRDALETAVFEINKELFRKQREFGFIDEQGRVVRKLDVPMLSKPWDGYTGGGGSKP
;
A
#
# COMPACT_ATOMS: atom_id res chain seq x y z
N MET A 1 16.89 41.29 -27.61
CA MET A 1 18.12 40.72 -27.01
C MET A 1 18.20 39.20 -27.26
N ASN A 2 18.22 38.72 -28.52
CA ASN A 2 17.95 37.29 -28.81
C ASN A 2 18.98 36.54 -29.69
N GLY A 3 20.18 37.06 -29.94
CA GLY A 3 21.19 36.34 -30.74
C GLY A 3 22.20 35.51 -29.95
N LYS A 4 22.53 35.91 -28.71
CA LYS A 4 23.70 35.36 -27.97
C LYS A 4 23.40 34.22 -26.99
N ARG A 5 22.11 33.91 -26.71
CA ARG A 5 21.72 32.79 -25.85
C ARG A 5 21.62 31.45 -26.59
N LEU A 6 21.27 31.46 -27.89
CA LEU A 6 21.18 30.24 -28.71
C LEU A 6 22.55 29.58 -28.97
N TRP A 7 23.60 30.38 -29.11
CA TRP A 7 24.95 29.86 -29.37
C TRP A 7 25.59 29.19 -28.15
N LYS A 8 25.22 29.61 -26.92
CA LYS A 8 25.68 28.98 -25.68
C LYS A 8 24.91 27.68 -25.35
N ALA A 9 23.66 27.55 -25.79
CA ALA A 9 22.90 26.31 -25.66
C ALA A 9 23.40 25.21 -26.63
N ALA A 10 23.81 25.59 -27.84
CA ALA A 10 24.41 24.66 -28.81
C ALA A 10 25.77 24.09 -28.34
N LEU A 11 26.56 24.88 -27.59
CA LEU A 11 27.83 24.43 -27.02
C LEU A 11 27.66 23.47 -25.83
N ALA A 12 26.55 23.55 -25.10
CA ALA A 12 26.25 22.65 -23.98
C ALA A 12 25.85 21.23 -24.46
N LEU A 13 25.32 21.10 -25.68
CA LEU A 13 25.00 19.83 -26.32
C LEU A 13 26.23 19.08 -26.87
N LEU A 14 27.37 19.77 -27.04
CA LEU A 14 28.62 19.18 -27.53
C LEU A 14 29.57 18.69 -26.43
N LEU A 15 29.20 18.81 -25.16
CA LEU A 15 30.01 18.40 -23.99
C LEU A 15 29.48 17.18 -23.23
N VAL A 16 28.42 16.51 -23.73
CA VAL A 16 27.90 15.24 -23.16
C VAL A 16 28.25 14.02 -24.02
N ALA A 17 28.98 14.20 -25.12
CA ALA A 17 29.49 13.10 -25.96
C ALA A 17 30.98 12.84 -25.67
N GLY A 18 31.27 12.25 -24.51
CA GLY A 18 32.62 11.82 -24.18
C GLY A 18 32.62 10.96 -22.92
N PHE A 19 33.24 9.78 -23.03
CA PHE A 19 33.38 8.72 -22.02
C PHE A 19 32.28 7.65 -21.97
N ALA A 20 32.49 6.57 -22.74
CA ALA A 20 32.85 5.25 -22.19
C ALA A 20 32.80 4.18 -23.30
N THR A 21 33.87 4.03 -24.08
CA THR A 21 34.15 2.78 -24.79
C THR A 21 35.07 1.95 -23.91
N GLY A 22 34.48 1.17 -23.01
CA GLY A 22 35.14 0.02 -22.39
C GLY A 22 34.66 -1.23 -23.12
N GLU A 23 35.48 -1.78 -24.01
CA GLU A 23 35.28 -3.14 -24.51
C GLU A 23 35.41 -4.10 -23.32
N ALA A 24 34.28 -4.66 -22.88
CA ALA A 24 34.28 -5.85 -22.06
C ALA A 24 34.44 -7.04 -23.00
N MET A 25 35.54 -7.78 -22.84
CA MET A 25 35.74 -9.09 -23.47
C MET A 25 34.59 -10.02 -23.08
N PRO A 26 34.05 -10.85 -24.01
CA PRO A 26 33.15 -11.92 -23.63
C PRO A 26 33.94 -12.96 -22.83
N ALA A 27 33.56 -13.17 -21.58
CA ALA A 27 33.95 -14.36 -20.85
C ALA A 27 33.24 -15.55 -21.50
N SER A 28 33.97 -16.27 -22.37
CA SER A 28 33.60 -17.60 -22.83
C SER A 28 33.75 -18.57 -21.65
N GLY A 29 32.67 -18.73 -20.89
CA GLY A 29 32.47 -19.87 -20.00
C GLY A 29 31.28 -20.66 -20.53
N GLU A 30 31.56 -21.71 -21.31
CA GLU A 30 30.61 -22.81 -21.47
C GLU A 30 30.51 -23.49 -20.10
N ASP A 31 29.54 -23.11 -19.28
CA ASP A 31 29.24 -23.83 -18.04
C ASP A 31 28.35 -25.03 -18.37
N GLY A 32 28.91 -26.23 -18.17
CA GLY A 32 28.25 -27.54 -18.30
C GLY A 32 27.16 -27.82 -17.27
N SER A 33 26.47 -26.79 -16.76
CA SER A 33 25.36 -26.90 -15.80
C SER A 33 23.97 -26.88 -16.43
N ALA A 34 23.88 -26.75 -17.77
CA ALA A 34 22.63 -26.59 -18.52
C ALA A 34 21.63 -27.78 -18.42
N GLY A 35 21.99 -28.88 -17.74
CA GLY A 35 21.14 -30.06 -17.56
C GLY A 35 20.63 -30.33 -16.14
N LEU A 36 21.05 -29.56 -15.13
CA LEU A 36 20.64 -29.81 -13.74
C LEU A 36 19.40 -28.98 -13.37
N SER A 37 18.45 -29.60 -12.66
CA SER A 37 17.32 -28.90 -12.07
C SER A 37 17.77 -27.88 -11.01
N ALA A 38 16.95 -26.87 -10.73
CA ALA A 38 17.25 -25.90 -9.67
C ALA A 38 17.36 -26.58 -8.28
N GLU A 39 16.60 -27.66 -8.06
CA GLU A 39 16.68 -28.49 -6.85
C GLU A 39 18.05 -29.17 -6.70
N GLU A 40 18.63 -29.67 -7.79
CA GLU A 40 19.97 -30.28 -7.78
C GLU A 40 21.09 -29.25 -7.57
N ARG A 41 20.90 -28.02 -8.04
CA ARG A 41 21.93 -26.96 -7.98
C ARG A 41 21.96 -26.20 -6.67
N TYR A 42 20.79 -25.87 -6.11
CA TYR A 42 20.69 -25.09 -4.87
C TYR A 42 20.35 -25.93 -3.63
N GLY A 43 20.00 -27.21 -3.82
CA GLY A 43 19.63 -28.17 -2.78
C GLY A 43 18.17 -28.01 -2.34
N GLU A 44 17.55 -29.10 -1.87
CA GLU A 44 16.15 -29.08 -1.40
C GLU A 44 15.95 -28.02 -0.31
N ALA A 45 16.85 -27.93 0.68
CA ALA A 45 16.67 -27.04 1.82
C ALA A 45 16.48 -25.56 1.43
N PHE A 46 17.17 -25.08 0.38
CA PHE A 46 17.09 -23.70 -0.09
C PHE A 46 15.68 -23.29 -0.54
N LEU A 47 14.95 -24.21 -1.19
CA LEU A 47 13.62 -23.96 -1.74
C LEU A 47 12.52 -23.95 -0.66
N TYR A 48 12.81 -24.34 0.59
CA TYR A 48 11.80 -24.60 1.64
C TYR A 48 12.03 -23.89 2.97
N TYR A 49 13.02 -23.01 3.07
CA TYR A 49 13.32 -22.33 4.33
C TYR A 49 12.19 -21.34 4.77
N GLY A 50 11.29 -20.94 3.87
CA GLY A 50 10.32 -19.87 4.07
C GLY A 50 8.97 -20.19 4.70
N GLY A 51 8.49 -21.44 4.66
CA GLY A 51 7.14 -21.81 5.11
C GLY A 51 7.11 -22.70 6.36
N GLY A 52 6.05 -22.61 7.17
CA GLY A 52 5.77 -23.62 8.19
C GLY A 52 5.48 -25.00 7.58
N PRO A 53 5.49 -26.09 8.35
CA PRO A 53 5.27 -27.45 7.83
C PRO A 53 3.86 -27.69 7.22
N ASN A 54 2.97 -26.70 7.28
CA ASN A 54 1.59 -26.80 6.82
C ASN A 54 1.28 -25.94 5.57
N THR A 55 2.27 -25.34 4.92
CA THR A 55 2.02 -24.65 3.64
C THR A 55 1.61 -25.62 2.55
N TYR A 56 0.91 -25.13 1.52
CA TYR A 56 0.47 -25.92 0.38
C TYR A 56 1.62 -26.63 -0.31
N ALA A 57 2.74 -25.94 -0.54
CA ALA A 57 3.93 -26.54 -1.15
C ALA A 57 4.51 -27.69 -0.33
N ALA A 58 4.55 -27.55 1.01
CA ALA A 58 5.00 -28.61 1.90
C ALA A 58 4.06 -29.81 1.83
N LYS A 59 2.74 -29.59 1.92
CA LYS A 59 1.73 -30.65 1.83
C LYS A 59 1.73 -31.37 0.49
N LEU A 60 1.77 -30.64 -0.62
CA LEU A 60 1.80 -31.24 -1.95
C LEU A 60 3.02 -32.14 -2.13
N ARG A 61 4.19 -31.70 -1.67
CA ARG A 61 5.40 -32.52 -1.69
C ARG A 61 5.27 -33.74 -0.79
N ASP A 62 4.78 -33.58 0.43
CA ASP A 62 4.62 -34.70 1.36
C ASP A 62 3.70 -35.77 0.76
N TRP A 63 2.62 -35.35 0.10
CA TRP A 63 1.75 -36.26 -0.67
C TRP A 63 2.51 -36.93 -1.81
N GLN A 64 3.30 -36.20 -2.59
CA GLN A 64 4.13 -36.76 -3.66
C GLN A 64 5.18 -37.75 -3.14
N LYS A 65 5.86 -37.45 -2.01
CA LYS A 65 6.83 -38.33 -1.34
C LYS A 65 6.18 -39.60 -0.80
N GLN A 66 4.93 -39.50 -0.36
CA GLN A 66 4.10 -40.64 0.03
C GLN A 66 3.56 -41.44 -1.16
N GLY A 67 3.81 -40.99 -2.39
CA GLY A 67 3.41 -41.66 -3.62
C GLY A 67 1.95 -41.41 -4.02
N TYR A 68 1.29 -40.41 -3.43
CA TYR A 68 -0.06 -40.02 -3.83
C TYR A 68 -0.03 -39.44 -5.25
N ARG A 69 -1.08 -39.74 -6.01
CA ARG A 69 -1.22 -39.35 -7.42
C ARG A 69 -2.49 -38.56 -7.63
N ASP A 70 -2.50 -37.77 -8.70
CA ASP A 70 -3.73 -37.21 -9.25
C ASP A 70 -4.71 -38.35 -9.54
N VAL A 71 -5.98 -38.10 -9.23
CA VAL A 71 -7.07 -39.04 -9.52
C VAL A 71 -7.17 -39.32 -11.02
N SER A 72 -7.66 -40.51 -11.39
CA SER A 72 -7.85 -40.90 -12.79
C SER A 72 -8.62 -39.84 -13.61
N PRO A 73 -8.16 -39.50 -14.84
CA PRO A 73 -8.78 -38.45 -15.65
C PRO A 73 -10.29 -38.65 -15.88
N GLY A 74 -11.05 -37.56 -15.86
CA GLY A 74 -12.49 -37.56 -16.13
C GLY A 74 -13.38 -37.80 -14.91
N ILE A 75 -12.80 -38.02 -13.72
CA ILE A 75 -13.56 -38.06 -12.47
C ILE A 75 -13.92 -36.63 -12.03
N ALA A 76 -15.20 -36.43 -11.71
CA ALA A 76 -15.74 -35.19 -11.14
C ALA A 76 -16.85 -35.49 -10.14
N VAL A 77 -16.84 -34.80 -9.00
CA VAL A 77 -17.84 -34.86 -7.93
C VAL A 77 -18.44 -33.46 -7.78
N THR A 78 -19.70 -33.31 -8.19
CA THR A 78 -20.41 -32.02 -8.17
C THR A 78 -21.31 -31.92 -6.94
N ILE A 79 -21.20 -30.82 -6.21
CA ILE A 79 -21.98 -30.49 -5.02
C ILE A 79 -22.75 -29.20 -5.34
N PRO A 80 -24.09 -29.25 -5.48
CA PRO A 80 -24.91 -28.04 -5.57
C PRO A 80 -24.77 -27.21 -4.29
N ALA A 81 -24.43 -25.92 -4.40
CA ALA A 81 -24.19 -25.10 -3.22
C ALA A 81 -25.46 -24.86 -2.38
N ALA A 82 -26.65 -24.95 -3.00
CA ALA A 82 -27.91 -24.83 -2.28
C ALA A 82 -28.26 -26.04 -1.38
N ASP A 83 -27.51 -27.14 -1.48
CA ASP A 83 -27.78 -28.40 -0.76
C ASP A 83 -26.78 -28.60 0.40
N TYR A 84 -26.60 -27.57 1.24
CA TYR A 84 -25.79 -27.65 2.46
C TYR A 84 -26.45 -28.58 3.50
N ALA A 85 -25.63 -29.35 4.21
CA ALA A 85 -26.06 -30.29 5.25
C ALA A 85 -26.22 -29.62 6.63
N ALA A 86 -25.44 -28.57 6.90
CA ALA A 86 -25.53 -27.76 8.12
C ALA A 86 -25.03 -26.34 7.85
N ALA A 87 -25.52 -25.36 8.60
CA ALA A 87 -25.06 -23.98 8.55
C ALA A 87 -25.29 -23.27 9.88
N SER A 88 -24.52 -22.20 10.14
CA SER A 88 -24.73 -21.34 11.30
C SER A 88 -25.77 -20.24 11.00
N GLN A 89 -26.39 -19.66 12.03
CA GLN A 89 -27.36 -18.58 11.84
C GLN A 89 -26.70 -17.30 11.31
N GLU A 90 -25.46 -17.04 11.75
CA GLU A 90 -24.65 -15.88 11.36
C GLU A 90 -24.33 -15.87 9.86
N ALA A 91 -24.36 -17.03 9.20
CA ALA A 91 -24.13 -17.14 7.77
C ALA A 91 -25.24 -16.51 6.90
N ALA A 92 -26.45 -16.31 7.47
CA ALA A 92 -27.58 -15.68 6.78
C ALA A 92 -27.85 -16.28 5.39
N LEU A 93 -27.83 -17.61 5.29
CA LEU A 93 -27.97 -18.31 4.01
C LEU A 93 -29.41 -18.29 3.48
N SER A 94 -29.56 -18.07 2.18
CA SER A 94 -30.84 -18.21 1.48
C SER A 94 -30.64 -18.80 0.07
N THR A 95 -31.71 -19.24 -0.59
CA THR A 95 -31.65 -19.71 -1.98
C THR A 95 -32.44 -18.80 -2.90
N ALA A 96 -31.88 -18.41 -4.03
CA ALA A 96 -32.53 -17.51 -4.99
C ALA A 96 -32.14 -17.81 -6.43
N ALA A 97 -32.95 -17.30 -7.37
CA ALA A 97 -32.57 -17.23 -8.78
C ALA A 97 -31.67 -16.01 -9.00
N ILE A 98 -30.51 -16.20 -9.62
CA ILE A 98 -29.53 -15.14 -9.90
C ILE A 98 -28.95 -15.37 -11.29
N ASP A 99 -29.15 -14.40 -12.18
CA ASP A 99 -28.49 -14.31 -13.49
C ASP A 99 -28.48 -15.65 -14.26
N GLY A 100 -29.68 -16.23 -14.46
CA GLY A 100 -29.88 -17.51 -15.16
C GLY A 100 -29.70 -18.78 -14.33
N VAL A 101 -29.08 -18.73 -13.15
CA VAL A 101 -29.04 -19.87 -12.20
C VAL A 101 -30.28 -19.84 -11.32
N SER A 102 -31.12 -20.87 -11.41
CA SER A 102 -32.44 -20.91 -10.77
C SER A 102 -32.40 -21.11 -9.25
N ARG A 103 -31.35 -21.77 -8.73
CA ARG A 103 -31.22 -22.13 -7.31
C ARG A 103 -29.79 -21.94 -6.81
N ALA A 104 -29.34 -20.70 -6.79
CA ALA A 104 -28.06 -20.31 -6.18
C ALA A 104 -28.20 -20.20 -4.66
N LEU A 105 -27.15 -20.57 -3.92
CA LEU A 105 -27.01 -20.25 -2.51
C LEU A 105 -26.53 -18.81 -2.38
N ARG A 106 -27.30 -17.94 -1.74
CA ARG A 106 -26.86 -16.61 -1.30
C ARG A 106 -26.30 -16.70 0.11
N TRP A 107 -25.14 -16.08 0.31
CA TRP A 107 -24.50 -15.91 1.61
C TRP A 107 -24.41 -14.41 1.89
N ASP A 108 -25.44 -13.85 2.52
CA ASP A 108 -25.60 -12.40 2.76
C ASP A 108 -24.89 -11.95 4.08
N SER A 109 -23.75 -12.57 4.40
CA SER A 109 -22.92 -12.30 5.58
C SER A 109 -21.43 -12.54 5.29
N ASP A 110 -20.56 -11.85 6.02
CA ASP A 110 -19.10 -12.03 6.03
C ASP A 110 -18.64 -13.03 7.11
N SER A 111 -19.57 -13.66 7.84
CA SER A 111 -19.30 -14.61 8.93
C SER A 111 -20.17 -15.87 8.82
N GLY A 112 -20.04 -16.77 9.80
CA GLY A 112 -20.77 -18.04 9.89
C GLY A 112 -20.17 -19.15 9.04
N TYR A 113 -20.82 -20.32 8.99
CA TYR A 113 -20.34 -21.46 8.20
C TYR A 113 -21.45 -22.19 7.43
N ALA A 114 -21.05 -22.94 6.40
CA ALA A 114 -21.87 -23.91 5.66
C ALA A 114 -21.08 -25.22 5.44
N GLU A 115 -21.71 -26.35 5.70
CA GLU A 115 -21.15 -27.70 5.55
C GLU A 115 -21.83 -28.48 4.44
N TYR A 116 -21.06 -29.25 3.69
CA TYR A 116 -21.49 -30.07 2.58
C TYR A 116 -20.95 -31.49 2.74
N ARG A 117 -21.83 -32.47 2.58
CA ARG A 117 -21.43 -33.89 2.56
C ARG A 117 -21.34 -34.35 1.12
N PHE A 118 -20.27 -35.06 0.79
CA PHE A 118 -20.05 -35.59 -0.56
C PHE A 118 -19.27 -36.90 -0.50
N THR A 119 -19.43 -37.72 -1.54
CA THR A 119 -18.75 -39.02 -1.63
C THR A 119 -17.80 -39.00 -2.81
N VAL A 120 -16.56 -39.41 -2.55
CA VAL A 120 -15.47 -39.45 -3.52
C VAL A 120 -15.27 -40.88 -4.01
N PRO A 121 -15.25 -41.13 -5.35
CA PRO A 121 -15.24 -42.49 -5.90
C PRO A 121 -13.87 -43.18 -5.86
N GLU A 122 -12.79 -42.42 -5.78
CA GLU A 122 -11.40 -42.88 -5.89
C GLU A 122 -10.49 -42.05 -4.98
N SER A 123 -9.54 -42.68 -4.27
CA SER A 123 -8.56 -41.92 -3.50
C SER A 123 -7.56 -41.25 -4.44
N GLY A 124 -7.27 -39.97 -4.24
CA GLY A 124 -6.31 -39.25 -5.09
C GLY A 124 -6.25 -37.75 -4.79
N LEU A 125 -5.42 -37.05 -5.57
CA LEU A 125 -5.35 -35.59 -5.56
C LEU A 125 -6.39 -35.03 -6.54
N TYR A 126 -7.29 -34.20 -6.01
CA TYR A 126 -8.35 -33.51 -6.74
C TYR A 126 -8.04 -32.01 -6.83
N GLN A 127 -8.64 -31.34 -7.81
CA GLN A 127 -8.78 -29.88 -7.83
C GLN A 127 -10.22 -29.50 -7.45
N LEU A 128 -10.39 -28.37 -6.79
CA LEU A 128 -11.70 -27.82 -6.48
C LEU A 128 -12.03 -26.67 -7.43
N ASN A 129 -13.09 -26.81 -8.21
CA ASN A 129 -13.71 -25.71 -8.97
C ASN A 129 -14.88 -25.12 -8.20
N VAL A 130 -15.00 -23.80 -8.19
CA VAL A 130 -16.07 -23.05 -7.53
C VAL A 130 -16.76 -22.16 -8.56
N SER A 131 -18.08 -22.24 -8.61
CA SER A 131 -18.94 -21.31 -9.38
C SER A 131 -19.56 -20.31 -8.42
N TYR A 132 -19.18 -19.03 -8.53
CA TYR A 132 -19.59 -17.97 -7.62
C TYR A 132 -20.05 -16.70 -8.34
N TYR A 133 -20.78 -15.85 -7.62
CA TYR A 133 -21.32 -14.57 -8.08
C TYR A 133 -21.14 -13.50 -6.99
N PRO A 134 -20.41 -12.40 -7.26
CA PRO A 134 -20.28 -11.29 -6.32
C PRO A 134 -21.63 -10.60 -6.07
N LEU A 135 -22.07 -10.52 -4.81
CA LEU A 135 -23.30 -9.84 -4.44
C LEU A 135 -23.06 -8.32 -4.23
N ALA A 136 -24.12 -7.53 -4.40
CA ALA A 136 -24.13 -6.11 -4.07
C ALA A 136 -24.42 -5.91 -2.58
N THR A 137 -23.74 -4.95 -1.95
CA THR A 137 -23.93 -4.56 -0.54
C THR A 137 -24.52 -3.16 -0.46
N GLY A 138 -25.86 -3.06 -0.41
CA GLY A 138 -26.56 -1.77 -0.38
C GLY A 138 -26.54 -1.03 -1.72
N ASP A 139 -26.47 0.31 -1.67
CA ASP A 139 -26.50 1.19 -2.86
C ASP A 139 -25.11 1.38 -3.52
N THR A 140 -24.04 0.80 -2.96
CA THR A 140 -22.66 0.98 -3.43
C THR A 140 -21.95 -0.36 -3.63
N ASP A 141 -21.17 -0.50 -4.70
CA ASP A 141 -20.31 -1.65 -4.92
C ASP A 141 -19.15 -1.68 -3.92
N ASN A 142 -19.09 -2.73 -3.10
CA ASN A 142 -17.93 -2.98 -2.25
C ASN A 142 -16.79 -3.54 -3.11
N ARG A 143 -15.60 -2.96 -2.97
CA ARG A 143 -14.39 -3.29 -3.76
C ARG A 143 -13.58 -4.44 -3.18
N SER A 144 -13.88 -4.84 -1.94
CA SER A 144 -13.24 -5.96 -1.26
C SER A 144 -13.47 -7.28 -1.99
N ASP A 145 -12.46 -8.14 -1.94
CA ASP A 145 -12.58 -9.51 -2.41
C ASP A 145 -13.44 -10.34 -1.48
N MET A 146 -14.08 -11.38 -2.02
CA MET A 146 -14.83 -12.32 -1.18
C MET A 146 -13.90 -13.41 -0.69
N ILE A 147 -13.85 -13.61 0.63
CA ILE A 147 -12.92 -14.56 1.25
C ILE A 147 -13.72 -15.60 2.04
N ARG A 148 -13.36 -16.86 1.86
CA ARG A 148 -13.84 -17.97 2.68
C ARG A 148 -12.65 -18.76 3.23
N SER A 149 -12.79 -19.26 4.45
CA SER A 149 -11.92 -20.33 4.97
C SER A 149 -12.50 -21.68 4.54
N LEU A 150 -11.65 -22.61 4.15
CA LEU A 150 -12.03 -23.94 3.67
C LEU A 150 -11.40 -25.02 4.54
N THR A 151 -12.21 -25.93 5.07
CA THR A 151 -11.75 -27.14 5.76
C THR A 151 -12.35 -28.39 5.12
N ILE A 152 -11.60 -29.48 5.18
CA ILE A 152 -12.04 -30.82 4.76
C ILE A 152 -11.92 -31.73 5.98
N ASP A 153 -13.00 -32.43 6.30
CA ASP A 153 -13.09 -33.34 7.45
C ASP A 153 -12.69 -32.69 8.79
N GLY A 154 -13.04 -31.42 8.95
CA GLY A 154 -12.78 -30.63 10.15
C GLY A 154 -11.33 -30.12 10.29
N ALA A 155 -10.47 -30.38 9.31
CA ALA A 155 -9.09 -29.93 9.30
C ALA A 155 -8.80 -28.96 8.14
N LEU A 156 -7.89 -28.03 8.39
CA LEU A 156 -7.34 -27.18 7.33
C LEU A 156 -6.40 -28.03 6.46
N PRO A 157 -6.63 -28.17 5.14
CA PRO A 157 -5.77 -28.98 4.28
C PRO A 157 -4.32 -28.48 4.24
N PHE A 158 -4.16 -27.16 4.21
CA PHE A 158 -2.91 -26.41 4.22
C PHE A 158 -3.18 -24.95 4.61
N ASP A 159 -2.17 -24.20 5.07
CA ASP A 159 -2.33 -22.85 5.64
C ASP A 159 -3.08 -21.86 4.70
N GLU A 160 -2.82 -21.93 3.40
CA GLU A 160 -3.44 -21.09 2.37
C GLU A 160 -4.95 -21.34 2.23
N ALA A 161 -5.47 -22.50 2.66
CA ALA A 161 -6.91 -22.79 2.65
C ALA A 161 -7.71 -21.93 3.64
N ARG A 162 -7.02 -21.18 4.52
CA ARG A 162 -7.66 -20.23 5.45
C ARG A 162 -8.24 -19.02 4.74
N LEU A 163 -7.66 -18.64 3.58
CA LEU A 163 -7.99 -17.42 2.84
C LEU A 163 -8.20 -17.72 1.35
N ILE A 164 -9.24 -18.52 1.05
CA ILE A 164 -9.67 -18.76 -0.34
C ILE A 164 -10.31 -17.48 -0.87
N THR A 165 -9.59 -16.77 -1.74
CA THR A 165 -9.94 -15.43 -2.23
C THR A 165 -10.59 -15.48 -3.61
N MET A 166 -11.85 -15.04 -3.68
CA MET A 166 -12.63 -14.91 -4.91
C MET A 166 -12.66 -13.46 -5.36
N LYS A 167 -12.41 -13.23 -6.65
CA LYS A 167 -12.28 -11.90 -7.22
C LYS A 167 -13.56 -11.35 -7.82
N ARG A 168 -13.63 -10.03 -7.82
CA ARG A 168 -14.56 -9.28 -8.66
C ARG A 168 -13.97 -9.08 -10.05
N LEU A 169 -14.83 -8.76 -10.99
CA LEU A 169 -14.47 -8.39 -12.35
C LEU A 169 -14.75 -6.90 -12.54
N TRP A 170 -13.86 -6.22 -13.25
CA TRP A 170 -13.92 -4.78 -13.48
C TRP A 170 -13.69 -4.44 -14.94
N GLU A 171 -14.26 -3.33 -15.39
CA GLU A 171 -14.04 -2.74 -16.71
C GLU A 171 -13.83 -1.22 -16.63
N ASP A 172 -13.25 -0.68 -17.71
CA ASP A 172 -13.12 0.76 -17.92
C ASP A 172 -14.37 1.27 -18.66
N ASP A 173 -15.21 2.08 -18.01
CA ASP A 173 -16.45 2.62 -18.61
C ASP A 173 -16.52 4.16 -18.45
N PRO A 174 -16.77 4.93 -19.53
CA PRO A 174 -16.88 4.50 -20.92
C PRO A 174 -15.52 4.21 -21.56
N TYR A 175 -15.51 3.24 -22.48
CA TYR A 175 -14.43 3.04 -23.45
C TYR A 175 -14.96 3.19 -24.88
N PRO A 176 -14.33 4.01 -25.76
CA PRO A 176 -13.10 4.77 -25.54
C PRO A 176 -13.25 5.93 -24.53
N PRO A 177 -12.16 6.38 -23.88
CA PRO A 177 -12.19 7.46 -22.90
C PRO A 177 -12.85 8.74 -23.45
N LEU A 178 -13.60 9.45 -22.59
CA LEU A 178 -14.13 10.77 -22.92
C LEU A 178 -12.99 11.79 -23.13
N LYS A 179 -13.28 12.91 -23.79
CA LYS A 179 -12.30 13.99 -23.99
C LYS A 179 -12.78 15.32 -23.43
N ASP A 180 -11.87 16.09 -22.84
CA ASP A 180 -12.13 17.46 -22.38
C ASP A 180 -12.14 18.46 -23.56
N GLU A 181 -12.39 19.74 -23.26
CA GLU A 181 -12.43 20.84 -24.24
C GLU A 181 -11.07 21.11 -24.94
N TYR A 182 -9.97 20.60 -24.39
CA TYR A 182 -8.62 20.69 -24.94
C TYR A 182 -8.21 19.42 -25.72
N GLY A 183 -9.09 18.42 -25.79
CA GLY A 183 -8.84 17.15 -26.47
C GLY A 183 -8.02 16.13 -25.65
N ASN A 184 -7.85 16.36 -24.34
CA ASN A 184 -7.23 15.41 -23.42
C ASN A 184 -8.22 14.30 -23.07
N GLU A 185 -7.76 13.05 -23.04
CA GLU A 185 -8.56 11.93 -22.55
C GLU A 185 -8.77 12.02 -21.04
N ILE A 186 -10.02 11.87 -20.62
CA ILE A 186 -10.48 11.77 -19.25
C ILE A 186 -10.44 10.29 -18.87
N ARG A 187 -9.84 9.96 -17.73
CA ARG A 187 -9.68 8.56 -17.30
C ARG A 187 -11.07 7.91 -17.13
N PRO A 188 -11.34 6.74 -17.71
CA PRO A 188 -12.61 6.03 -17.49
C PRO A 188 -12.81 5.64 -16.03
N LYS A 189 -14.07 5.55 -15.61
CA LYS A 189 -14.44 5.01 -14.31
C LYS A 189 -14.23 3.50 -14.29
N GLN A 190 -14.05 2.96 -13.09
CA GLN A 190 -13.90 1.52 -12.87
C GLN A 190 -15.25 0.95 -12.45
N GLU A 191 -15.92 0.26 -13.36
CA GLU A 191 -17.24 -0.33 -13.12
C GLU A 191 -17.12 -1.83 -12.84
N GLN A 192 -17.94 -2.35 -11.93
CA GLN A 192 -17.91 -3.77 -11.58
C GLN A 192 -18.78 -4.59 -12.56
N ILE A 193 -18.18 -5.59 -13.21
CA ILE A 193 -18.92 -6.59 -13.98
C ILE A 193 -19.46 -7.65 -13.00
N ARG A 194 -20.78 -7.82 -12.97
CA ARG A 194 -21.45 -8.85 -12.17
C ARG A 194 -21.94 -10.00 -13.04
N LYS A 195 -21.30 -11.16 -12.91
CA LYS A 195 -21.68 -12.40 -13.59
C LYS A 195 -21.18 -13.62 -12.82
N TRP A 196 -21.64 -14.80 -13.22
CA TRP A 196 -21.11 -16.07 -12.73
C TRP A 196 -19.66 -16.27 -13.15
N ILE A 197 -18.80 -16.61 -12.19
CA ILE A 197 -17.37 -16.86 -12.38
C ILE A 197 -17.09 -18.29 -11.98
N GLN A 198 -16.47 -19.05 -12.89
CA GLN A 198 -15.90 -20.35 -12.59
C GLN A 198 -14.42 -20.19 -12.30
N TRP A 199 -13.98 -20.79 -11.20
CA TRP A 199 -12.61 -20.64 -10.73
C TRP A 199 -12.12 -21.93 -10.11
N ASP A 200 -10.99 -22.44 -10.61
CA ASP A 200 -10.26 -23.50 -9.95
C ASP A 200 -9.49 -22.91 -8.78
N VAL A 201 -9.82 -23.34 -7.55
CA VAL A 201 -9.26 -22.84 -6.30
C VAL A 201 -7.74 -22.90 -6.38
N SER A 202 -7.13 -21.73 -6.41
CA SER A 202 -5.70 -21.52 -6.55
C SER A 202 -5.25 -20.46 -5.57
N ASP A 203 -3.95 -20.35 -5.35
CA ASP A 203 -3.44 -19.20 -4.63
C ASP A 203 -3.66 -17.95 -5.48
N TYR A 204 -4.52 -17.04 -5.00
CA TYR A 204 -4.78 -15.80 -5.72
C TYR A 204 -3.54 -14.94 -5.82
N MET A 205 -2.64 -15.00 -4.82
CA MET A 205 -1.37 -14.30 -4.87
C MET A 205 -0.45 -14.80 -5.97
N ASN A 206 -0.78 -15.95 -6.56
CA ASN A 206 -0.03 -16.59 -7.63
C ASN A 206 1.42 -16.86 -7.19
N ASP A 207 1.62 -17.19 -5.90
CA ASP A 207 2.86 -17.79 -5.42
C ASP A 207 2.99 -19.23 -5.96
N TYR A 208 1.84 -19.86 -6.26
CA TYR A 208 1.73 -21.15 -6.95
C TYR A 208 0.87 -21.01 -8.22
N PRO A 209 1.43 -21.26 -9.42
CA PRO A 209 0.73 -20.92 -10.66
C PRO A 209 -0.34 -21.94 -11.07
N GLU A 210 -0.31 -23.15 -10.51
CA GLU A 210 -1.32 -24.20 -10.72
C GLU A 210 -2.41 -24.18 -9.62
N PRO A 211 -3.65 -24.62 -9.92
CA PRO A 211 -4.68 -24.79 -8.90
C PRO A 211 -4.26 -25.73 -7.77
N HIS A 212 -4.76 -25.48 -6.57
CA HIS A 212 -4.46 -26.30 -5.41
C HIS A 212 -4.96 -27.73 -5.59
N ARG A 213 -4.13 -28.68 -5.17
CA ARG A 213 -4.50 -30.08 -5.03
C ARG A 213 -5.02 -30.36 -3.62
N PHE A 214 -6.04 -31.20 -3.53
CA PHE A 214 -6.63 -31.67 -2.29
C PHE A 214 -6.57 -33.20 -2.28
N TYR A 215 -5.87 -33.78 -1.33
CA TYR A 215 -5.90 -35.23 -1.15
C TYR A 215 -7.23 -35.64 -0.51
N LEU A 216 -7.95 -36.53 -1.18
CA LEU A 216 -9.20 -37.11 -0.70
C LEU A 216 -9.09 -38.63 -0.76
N GLU A 217 -9.59 -39.30 0.27
CA GLU A 217 -9.71 -40.75 0.26
C GLU A 217 -11.00 -41.17 -0.46
N LYS A 218 -11.09 -42.42 -0.89
CA LYS A 218 -12.35 -42.96 -1.38
C LYS A 218 -13.32 -43.08 -0.21
N GLY A 219 -14.45 -42.38 -0.26
CA GLY A 219 -15.47 -42.45 0.77
C GLY A 219 -16.21 -41.13 0.97
N ASP A 220 -16.85 -41.00 2.12
CA ASP A 220 -17.62 -39.82 2.49
C ASP A 220 -16.72 -38.77 3.13
N HIS A 221 -16.90 -37.52 2.72
CA HIS A 221 -16.15 -36.36 3.19
C HIS A 221 -17.09 -35.21 3.57
N VAL A 222 -16.57 -34.29 4.39
CA VAL A 222 -17.24 -33.05 4.75
C VAL A 222 -16.40 -31.86 4.29
N LEU A 223 -16.96 -31.06 3.38
CA LEU A 223 -16.44 -29.75 3.03
C LEU A 223 -17.13 -28.72 3.93
N ARG A 224 -16.36 -27.90 4.66
CA ARG A 224 -16.90 -26.74 5.36
C ARG A 224 -16.26 -25.46 4.82
N LEU A 225 -17.12 -24.50 4.47
CA LEU A 225 -16.72 -23.12 4.21
C LEU A 225 -17.12 -22.25 5.40
N GLU A 226 -16.28 -21.28 5.75
CA GLU A 226 -16.57 -20.28 6.78
C GLU A 226 -16.42 -18.87 6.19
N GLY A 227 -17.35 -17.97 6.53
CA GLY A 227 -17.34 -16.56 6.16
C GLY A 227 -16.14 -15.84 6.77
N VAL A 228 -15.38 -15.11 5.95
CA VAL A 228 -14.26 -14.27 6.39
C VAL A 228 -14.43 -12.82 5.94
N GLN A 229 -14.82 -12.61 4.68
CA GLN A 229 -14.98 -11.26 4.11
C GLN A 229 -15.98 -11.29 2.96
N GLU A 230 -16.83 -10.25 2.88
CA GLU A 230 -17.87 -10.01 1.88
C GLU A 230 -18.96 -11.08 1.71
N THR A 231 -20.07 -10.62 1.14
CA THR A 231 -21.20 -11.43 0.71
C THR A 231 -20.94 -12.03 -0.68
N VAL A 232 -21.43 -13.25 -0.92
CA VAL A 232 -21.24 -13.97 -2.19
C VAL A 232 -22.39 -14.95 -2.41
N ALA A 233 -22.70 -15.23 -3.68
CA ALA A 233 -23.54 -16.35 -4.03
C ALA A 233 -22.74 -17.48 -4.68
N PHE A 234 -23.16 -18.73 -4.45
CA PHE A 234 -22.55 -19.94 -5.00
C PHE A 234 -23.59 -20.74 -5.80
N ASP A 235 -23.16 -21.31 -6.92
CA ASP A 235 -23.97 -22.24 -7.72
C ASP A 235 -23.58 -23.68 -7.36
N ARG A 236 -22.29 -24.01 -7.47
CA ARG A 236 -21.77 -25.36 -7.22
C ARG A 236 -20.30 -25.38 -6.82
N PHE A 237 -19.91 -26.48 -6.18
CA PHE A 237 -18.53 -26.88 -5.93
C PHE A 237 -18.25 -28.18 -6.69
N VAL A 238 -17.11 -28.29 -7.37
CA VAL A 238 -16.75 -29.49 -8.14
C VAL A 238 -15.35 -29.95 -7.79
N PHE A 239 -15.22 -31.10 -7.13
CA PHE A 239 -13.94 -31.78 -7.01
C PHE A 239 -13.69 -32.58 -8.29
N LYS A 240 -12.74 -32.15 -9.12
CA LYS A 240 -12.44 -32.75 -10.43
C LYS A 240 -11.00 -33.25 -10.51
N SER A 241 -10.77 -34.13 -11.50
CA SER A 241 -9.43 -34.57 -11.86
C SER A 241 -8.58 -33.38 -12.29
N PRO A 242 -7.33 -33.27 -11.82
CA PRO A 242 -6.43 -32.23 -12.29
C PRO A 242 -6.15 -32.31 -13.79
N GLU A 243 -6.11 -31.16 -14.46
CA GLU A 243 -5.78 -31.08 -15.88
C GLU A 243 -4.26 -31.07 -16.09
N ARG A 244 -3.74 -32.00 -16.91
CA ARG A 244 -2.31 -32.04 -17.26
C ARG A 244 -1.99 -30.93 -18.24
N ILE A 245 -1.08 -30.03 -17.84
CA ILE A 245 -0.50 -29.02 -18.73
C ILE A 245 0.74 -29.63 -19.43
N PRO A 246 0.73 -29.84 -20.76
CA PRO A 246 1.87 -30.38 -21.49
C PRO A 246 3.01 -29.35 -21.62
N GLY A 247 4.23 -29.82 -21.91
CA GLY A 247 5.31 -28.93 -22.37
C GLY A 247 5.13 -28.58 -23.84
N TYR A 248 5.55 -27.38 -24.27
CA TYR A 248 5.47 -26.99 -25.68
C TYR A 248 6.33 -27.90 -26.57
N SER A 249 7.45 -28.42 -26.05
CA SER A 249 8.30 -29.40 -26.73
C SER A 249 7.56 -30.67 -27.19
N GLU A 250 6.46 -31.06 -26.54
CA GLU A 250 5.63 -32.22 -26.95
C GLU A 250 4.89 -31.98 -28.27
N VAL A 251 4.70 -30.72 -28.69
CA VAL A 251 3.93 -30.34 -29.88
C VAL A 251 4.72 -29.53 -30.92
N LYS A 252 5.85 -28.95 -30.53
CA LYS A 252 6.67 -28.00 -31.31
C LYS A 252 6.91 -28.44 -32.76
N GLU A 253 7.60 -29.56 -32.98
CA GLU A 253 7.95 -30.02 -34.34
C GLU A 253 6.72 -30.23 -35.24
N ARG A 254 5.62 -30.73 -34.66
CA ARG A 254 4.37 -30.95 -35.40
C ARG A 254 3.75 -29.61 -35.79
N TYR A 255 3.66 -28.68 -34.85
CA TYR A 255 3.02 -27.38 -35.06
C TYR A 255 3.83 -26.52 -36.04
N GLU A 256 5.15 -26.51 -35.93
CA GLU A 256 6.02 -25.79 -36.87
C GLU A 256 5.87 -26.30 -38.30
N ARG A 257 5.80 -27.63 -38.49
CA ARG A 257 5.56 -28.24 -39.81
C ARG A 257 4.19 -27.87 -40.36
N GLU A 258 3.14 -28.02 -39.56
CA GLU A 258 1.77 -27.74 -40.01
C GLU A 258 1.52 -26.25 -40.25
N ALA A 259 2.26 -25.37 -39.57
CA ALA A 259 2.14 -23.94 -39.78
C ALA A 259 2.76 -23.44 -41.09
N GLN A 260 3.65 -24.20 -41.75
CA GLN A 260 4.40 -23.73 -42.93
C GLN A 260 3.51 -23.29 -44.09
N GLU A 261 2.35 -23.93 -44.27
CA GLU A 261 1.43 -23.68 -45.38
C GLU A 261 0.37 -22.61 -45.06
N GLN A 262 0.39 -22.04 -43.85
CA GLN A 262 -0.61 -21.07 -43.41
C GLN A 262 -0.37 -19.68 -44.03
N GLN A 263 -1.46 -19.02 -44.42
CA GLN A 263 -1.37 -17.68 -44.99
C GLN A 263 -0.92 -16.64 -43.93
N PRO A 264 -0.13 -15.62 -44.32
CA PRO A 264 0.23 -14.52 -43.43
C PRO A 264 -1.01 -13.79 -42.90
N SER A 265 -1.11 -13.66 -41.58
CA SER A 265 -2.18 -12.93 -40.91
C SER A 265 -1.63 -12.22 -39.67
N LEU A 266 -2.17 -11.02 -39.40
CA LEU A 266 -1.84 -10.19 -38.25
C LEU A 266 -3.11 -9.53 -37.71
N THR A 267 -3.43 -9.79 -36.45
CA THR A 267 -4.40 -9.02 -35.66
C THR A 267 -3.62 -8.25 -34.60
N MET A 268 -3.88 -6.94 -34.48
CA MET A 268 -3.26 -6.08 -33.47
C MET A 268 -4.31 -5.67 -32.44
N ILE A 269 -3.96 -5.78 -31.16
CA ILE A 269 -4.78 -5.37 -30.02
C ILE A 269 -4.06 -4.22 -29.32
N GLU A 270 -4.74 -3.12 -29.08
CA GLU A 270 -4.26 -2.04 -28.21
C GLU A 270 -4.43 -2.49 -26.75
N ALA A 271 -3.36 -2.47 -25.96
CA ALA A 271 -3.33 -3.10 -24.64
C ALA A 271 -4.17 -2.35 -23.60
N GLU A 272 -4.35 -1.04 -23.76
CA GLU A 272 -5.29 -0.24 -22.97
C GLU A 272 -6.75 -0.68 -23.12
N ARG A 273 -7.07 -1.42 -24.20
CA ARG A 273 -8.42 -1.95 -24.44
C ARG A 273 -8.64 -3.28 -23.70
N MET A 274 -8.57 -3.23 -22.38
CA MET A 274 -8.88 -4.38 -21.53
C MET A 274 -10.38 -4.68 -21.61
N GLU A 275 -10.74 -5.93 -21.88
CA GLU A 275 -12.13 -6.39 -21.82
C GLU A 275 -12.60 -6.46 -20.37
N ARG A 276 -11.74 -6.98 -19.50
CA ARG A 276 -11.98 -7.07 -18.07
C ARG A 276 -10.69 -7.29 -17.31
N LYS A 277 -10.74 -6.99 -16.02
CA LYS A 277 -9.61 -7.12 -15.10
C LYS A 277 -10.03 -7.54 -13.71
N SER A 278 -9.06 -8.01 -12.94
CA SER A 278 -9.27 -8.56 -11.60
C SER A 278 -9.43 -7.54 -10.49
N ASP A 279 -8.91 -6.33 -10.72
CA ASP A 279 -8.71 -5.31 -9.69
C ASP A 279 -8.75 -3.93 -10.38
N PRO A 280 -9.50 -2.94 -9.83
CA PRO A 280 -9.60 -1.60 -10.41
C PRO A 280 -8.29 -0.81 -10.40
N VAL A 281 -7.27 -1.27 -9.64
CA VAL A 281 -5.92 -0.69 -9.68
C VAL A 281 -5.23 -0.98 -11.01
N VAL A 282 -5.61 -2.06 -11.72
CA VAL A 282 -5.08 -2.34 -13.07
C VAL A 282 -5.67 -1.32 -14.05
N GLN A 283 -4.83 -0.39 -14.51
CA GLN A 283 -5.32 0.77 -15.25
C GLN A 283 -4.54 1.09 -16.50
N ILE A 284 -5.22 1.82 -17.37
CA ILE A 284 -4.63 2.51 -18.51
C ILE A 284 -3.65 3.61 -18.02
N ALA A 285 -2.62 3.84 -18.81
CA ALA A 285 -1.54 4.76 -18.53
C ALA A 285 -1.14 5.50 -19.80
N MET A 286 -0.48 6.65 -19.62
CA MET A 286 0.03 7.45 -20.73
C MET A 286 1.53 7.22 -20.89
N SER A 287 1.93 6.93 -22.11
CA SER A 287 3.31 7.01 -22.56
C SER A 287 3.43 8.09 -23.64
N THR A 288 4.51 8.86 -23.58
CA THR A 288 4.81 9.88 -24.59
C THR A 288 5.76 9.37 -25.67
N SER A 289 6.21 8.11 -25.60
CA SER A 289 7.09 7.52 -26.61
C SER A 289 6.39 7.47 -27.97
N SER A 290 7.13 7.74 -29.07
CA SER A 290 6.52 7.71 -30.41
C SER A 290 6.35 6.31 -30.99
N ILE A 291 6.90 5.28 -30.35
CA ILE A 291 6.69 3.90 -30.80
C ILE A 291 5.35 3.34 -30.29
N VAL A 292 4.82 3.95 -29.22
CA VAL A 292 3.55 3.60 -28.58
C VAL A 292 2.37 4.09 -29.42
N SER A 293 1.31 3.28 -29.46
CA SER A 293 0.07 3.54 -30.15
C SER A 293 -1.09 3.61 -29.16
N PRO A 294 -2.03 4.56 -29.29
CA PRO A 294 -1.98 5.73 -30.16
C PRO A 294 -0.89 6.75 -29.77
N GLU A 295 -0.37 7.53 -30.71
CA GLU A 295 0.71 8.50 -30.43
C GLU A 295 0.19 9.71 -29.62
N ALA A 296 0.79 9.97 -28.45
CA ALA A 296 0.48 11.15 -27.63
C ALA A 296 1.39 12.33 -27.99
N LYS A 297 0.85 13.38 -28.65
CA LYS A 297 1.62 14.56 -29.10
C LYS A 297 1.55 15.73 -28.11
N SER A 298 0.40 16.41 -28.07
CA SER A 298 0.17 17.63 -27.28
C SER A 298 -1.01 17.53 -26.33
N THR A 299 -1.68 16.38 -26.28
CA THR A 299 -2.83 16.09 -25.42
C THR A 299 -2.55 14.82 -24.60
N VAL A 300 -3.26 14.67 -23.48
CA VAL A 300 -3.25 13.42 -22.71
C VAL A 300 -3.95 12.33 -23.52
N VAL A 301 -3.27 11.20 -23.72
CA VAL A 301 -3.80 9.99 -24.37
C VAL A 301 -3.37 8.79 -23.55
N TYR A 302 -4.32 7.95 -23.14
CA TYR A 302 -4.07 6.73 -22.39
C TYR A 302 -3.81 5.56 -23.34
N ASN A 303 -2.61 5.54 -23.89
CA ASN A 303 -2.15 4.65 -24.97
C ASN A 303 -1.34 3.43 -24.50
N THR A 304 -1.38 3.12 -23.21
CA THR A 304 -0.74 1.95 -22.63
C THR A 304 -1.57 1.47 -21.44
N MET A 305 -1.21 0.33 -20.86
CA MET A 305 -1.72 -0.09 -19.56
C MET A 305 -0.60 -0.52 -18.62
N GLY A 306 -0.85 -0.40 -17.32
CA GLY A 306 -0.07 -1.03 -16.26
C GLY A 306 0.98 -0.16 -15.60
N GLY A 307 2.23 -0.60 -15.64
CA GLY A 307 3.31 -0.06 -14.84
C GLY A 307 3.20 -0.47 -13.38
N TRP A 308 3.41 0.46 -12.44
CA TRP A 308 3.20 0.22 -11.00
C TRP A 308 1.75 -0.17 -10.67
N LYS A 309 0.80 0.33 -11.47
CA LYS A 309 -0.63 0.01 -11.37
C LYS A 309 -0.95 -1.41 -11.87
N TRP A 310 0.00 -2.13 -12.46
CA TRP A 310 -0.11 -3.57 -12.75
C TRP A 310 1.14 -4.34 -12.29
N GLY A 311 1.44 -4.19 -11.00
CA GLY A 311 2.54 -4.91 -10.32
C GLY A 311 2.11 -5.78 -9.14
N ARG A 312 0.85 -5.70 -8.72
CA ARG A 312 0.32 -6.45 -7.57
C ARG A 312 0.20 -7.94 -7.92
N ARG A 313 0.78 -8.80 -7.07
CA ARG A 313 0.73 -10.26 -7.22
C ARG A 313 -0.71 -10.75 -7.41
N GLY A 314 -0.91 -11.67 -8.37
CA GLY A 314 -2.25 -12.17 -8.73
C GLY A 314 -3.10 -11.29 -9.64
N ALA A 315 -2.83 -9.98 -9.74
CA ALA A 315 -3.62 -9.08 -10.57
C ALA A 315 -3.52 -9.46 -12.06
N TRP A 316 -4.63 -9.38 -12.79
CA TRP A 316 -4.69 -9.77 -14.20
C TRP A 316 -5.56 -8.84 -15.05
N ALA A 317 -5.21 -8.78 -16.32
CA ALA A 317 -5.99 -8.15 -17.39
C ALA A 317 -6.26 -9.17 -18.50
N GLU A 318 -7.41 -9.03 -19.16
CA GLU A 318 -7.86 -9.93 -20.22
C GLU A 318 -8.33 -9.12 -21.43
N TRP A 319 -8.01 -9.63 -22.62
CA TRP A 319 -8.33 -9.05 -23.92
C TRP A 319 -9.09 -10.04 -24.78
N ILE A 320 -9.97 -9.53 -25.63
CA ILE A 320 -10.63 -10.28 -26.68
C ILE A 320 -9.88 -10.06 -28.01
N PHE A 321 -9.71 -11.12 -28.78
CA PHE A 321 -9.17 -11.03 -30.14
C PHE A 321 -9.82 -12.02 -31.08
N THR A 322 -9.78 -11.73 -32.38
CA THR A 322 -10.33 -12.61 -33.42
C THR A 322 -9.22 -13.06 -34.37
N VAL A 323 -9.22 -14.35 -34.70
CA VAL A 323 -8.38 -14.90 -35.76
C VAL A 323 -9.25 -15.29 -36.97
N PRO A 324 -8.78 -15.04 -38.21
CA PRO A 324 -9.61 -15.17 -39.40
C PRO A 324 -9.79 -16.61 -39.90
N ALA A 325 -8.96 -17.55 -39.45
CA ALA A 325 -8.96 -18.94 -39.89
C ALA A 325 -8.40 -19.85 -38.81
N ASP A 326 -8.75 -21.13 -38.86
CA ASP A 326 -8.09 -22.16 -38.05
C ASP A 326 -6.59 -22.19 -38.38
N GLY A 327 -5.75 -22.32 -37.36
CA GLY A 327 -4.32 -22.56 -37.57
C GLY A 327 -3.45 -22.20 -36.37
N TYR A 328 -2.20 -21.88 -36.67
CA TYR A 328 -1.12 -21.66 -35.71
C TYR A 328 -0.73 -20.19 -35.64
N TYR A 329 -0.76 -19.65 -34.43
CA TYR A 329 -0.54 -18.24 -34.17
C TYR A 329 0.52 -18.03 -33.10
N ARG A 330 1.20 -16.89 -33.15
CA ARG A 330 2.13 -16.37 -32.14
C ARG A 330 1.47 -15.20 -31.43
N VAL A 331 1.58 -15.16 -30.11
CA VAL A 331 1.21 -14.00 -29.29
C VAL A 331 2.47 -13.18 -29.06
N SER A 332 2.47 -11.91 -29.45
CA SER A 332 3.66 -11.05 -29.41
C SER A 332 3.37 -9.71 -28.71
N PRO A 333 3.56 -9.63 -27.38
CA PRO A 333 3.36 -8.39 -26.63
C PRO A 333 4.49 -7.36 -26.88
N ALA A 334 4.10 -6.10 -26.96
CA ALA A 334 4.98 -4.92 -26.93
C ALA A 334 4.89 -4.28 -25.54
N TYR A 335 6.02 -4.17 -24.86
CA TYR A 335 6.09 -3.83 -23.44
C TYR A 335 7.31 -2.97 -23.09
N GLU A 336 7.25 -2.34 -21.92
CA GLU A 336 8.38 -1.65 -21.30
C GLU A 336 8.49 -2.09 -19.83
N GLN A 337 9.70 -2.48 -19.43
CA GLN A 337 10.01 -2.81 -18.03
C GLN A 337 11.21 -1.95 -17.62
N LYS A 338 10.92 -0.75 -17.11
CA LYS A 338 11.95 0.20 -16.62
C LYS A 338 11.98 0.35 -15.11
N PHE A 339 11.13 -0.42 -14.41
CA PHE A 339 10.84 -0.18 -13.00
C PHE A 339 11.77 -0.95 -12.06
N VAL A 340 12.14 -2.19 -12.43
CA VAL A 340 12.96 -3.04 -11.58
C VAL A 340 14.25 -3.39 -12.31
N ARG A 341 15.30 -2.63 -12.00
CA ARG A 341 16.55 -2.64 -12.75
C ARG A 341 17.22 -4.01 -12.72
N GLY A 342 17.57 -4.51 -13.91
CA GLY A 342 18.33 -5.75 -14.05
C GLY A 342 17.58 -7.00 -13.60
N ARG A 343 16.24 -6.96 -13.54
CA ARG A 343 15.38 -8.07 -13.14
C ARG A 343 14.27 -8.30 -14.17
N ASN A 344 13.91 -9.55 -14.38
CA ASN A 344 12.74 -9.93 -15.16
C ASN A 344 11.50 -9.83 -14.28
N VAL A 345 10.38 -9.39 -14.86
CA VAL A 345 9.06 -9.54 -14.25
C VAL A 345 8.29 -10.66 -14.96
N TYR A 346 7.40 -11.34 -14.24
CA TYR A 346 6.79 -12.58 -14.74
C TYR A 346 5.27 -12.48 -14.89
N ARG A 347 4.74 -13.19 -15.89
CA ARG A 347 3.30 -13.38 -16.07
C ARG A 347 2.95 -14.85 -16.29
N THR A 348 1.79 -15.26 -15.78
CA THR A 348 1.09 -16.44 -16.25
C THR A 348 0.20 -16.04 -17.42
N VAL A 349 0.27 -16.76 -18.55
CA VAL A 349 -0.50 -16.47 -19.76
C VAL A 349 -1.48 -17.60 -20.04
N SER A 350 -2.75 -17.26 -20.23
CA SER A 350 -3.80 -18.19 -20.61
C SER A 350 -4.55 -17.73 -21.86
N ILE A 351 -4.97 -18.69 -22.68
CA ILE A 351 -5.86 -18.50 -23.82
C ILE A 351 -7.17 -19.22 -23.49
N ASP A 352 -8.32 -18.56 -23.65
CA ASP A 352 -9.64 -19.16 -23.38
C ASP A 352 -9.77 -19.76 -21.98
N GLY A 353 -9.16 -19.10 -21.00
CA GLY A 353 -9.17 -19.52 -19.60
C GLY A 353 -8.24 -20.68 -19.25
N VAL A 354 -7.53 -21.28 -20.21
CA VAL A 354 -6.60 -22.38 -19.99
C VAL A 354 -5.15 -21.96 -20.23
N VAL A 355 -4.22 -22.54 -19.47
CA VAL A 355 -2.77 -22.39 -19.71
C VAL A 355 -2.34 -23.50 -20.67
N PRO A 356 -2.07 -23.23 -21.97
CA PRO A 356 -1.86 -24.29 -22.95
C PRO A 356 -0.59 -25.12 -22.75
N TYR A 357 0.47 -24.48 -22.23
CA TYR A 357 1.79 -25.08 -22.06
C TYR A 357 2.44 -24.66 -20.74
N ARG A 358 3.30 -25.52 -20.17
CA ARG A 358 3.95 -25.25 -18.87
C ARG A 358 4.81 -23.98 -18.89
N GLU A 359 5.44 -23.67 -20.01
CA GLU A 359 6.27 -22.48 -20.23
C GLU A 359 5.47 -21.18 -20.02
N LEU A 360 4.14 -21.23 -20.21
CA LEU A 360 3.26 -20.09 -20.04
C LEU A 360 2.84 -19.85 -18.59
N LEU A 361 3.21 -20.73 -17.66
CA LEU A 361 3.06 -20.46 -16.23
C LEU A 361 4.01 -19.35 -15.77
N GLU A 362 5.21 -19.25 -16.35
CA GLU A 362 6.31 -18.40 -15.87
C GLU A 362 6.95 -17.55 -17.00
N VAL A 363 6.15 -16.80 -17.76
CA VAL A 363 6.64 -16.00 -18.89
C VAL A 363 7.47 -14.80 -18.41
N PRO A 364 8.76 -14.67 -18.79
CA PRO A 364 9.61 -13.56 -18.37
C PRO A 364 9.49 -12.34 -19.31
N PHE A 365 9.43 -11.16 -18.71
CA PHE A 365 9.51 -9.85 -19.37
C PHE A 365 10.77 -9.14 -18.89
N LYS A 366 11.68 -8.88 -19.84
CA LYS A 366 13.04 -8.44 -19.52
C LYS A 366 13.10 -6.95 -19.20
N TYR A 367 14.00 -6.57 -18.29
CA TYR A 367 14.31 -5.15 -18.05
C TYR A 367 14.79 -4.46 -19.34
N GLY A 368 14.22 -3.30 -19.64
CA GLY A 368 14.55 -2.48 -20.80
C GLY A 368 13.45 -1.49 -21.15
N ASP A 369 13.81 -0.54 -22.03
CA ASP A 369 12.86 0.35 -22.69
C ASP A 369 11.88 -0.44 -23.59
N TRP A 370 10.99 0.26 -24.30
CA TRP A 370 10.02 -0.34 -25.21
C TRP A 370 10.66 -1.40 -26.12
N GLN A 371 10.13 -2.62 -26.03
CA GLN A 371 10.56 -3.81 -26.75
C GLN A 371 9.39 -4.78 -26.91
N GLY A 372 9.59 -5.88 -27.64
CA GLY A 372 8.53 -6.86 -27.85
C GLY A 372 8.95 -7.97 -28.80
N GLY A 373 8.09 -8.98 -28.93
CA GLY A 373 8.33 -10.16 -29.73
C GLY A 373 7.41 -11.30 -29.32
N PRO A 374 7.43 -12.44 -30.03
CA PRO A 374 6.62 -13.60 -29.66
C PRO A 374 6.97 -14.09 -28.26
N LEU A 375 5.98 -14.64 -27.56
CA LEU A 375 6.24 -15.48 -26.40
C LEU A 375 7.12 -16.67 -26.83
N VAL A 376 8.11 -17.00 -26.00
CA VAL A 376 9.13 -18.01 -26.32
C VAL A 376 9.14 -19.13 -25.31
N ASP A 377 9.61 -20.31 -25.74
CA ASP A 377 9.87 -21.45 -24.87
C ASP A 377 11.20 -21.29 -24.08
N GLY A 378 11.59 -22.34 -23.35
CA GLY A 378 12.83 -22.35 -22.58
C GLY A 378 14.12 -22.20 -23.42
N ASP A 379 14.06 -22.56 -24.70
CA ASP A 379 15.19 -22.46 -25.64
C ASP A 379 15.21 -21.10 -26.36
N GLY A 380 14.17 -20.29 -26.19
CA GLY A 380 14.03 -18.98 -26.83
C GLY A 380 13.30 -19.02 -28.18
N ASP A 381 12.71 -20.16 -28.55
CA ASP A 381 11.97 -20.31 -29.80
C ASP A 381 10.51 -19.86 -29.64
N PRO A 382 9.89 -19.24 -30.67
CA PRO A 382 8.50 -18.79 -30.60
C PRO A 382 7.51 -19.92 -30.32
N ILE A 383 6.64 -19.73 -29.32
CA ILE A 383 5.55 -20.64 -29.00
C ILE A 383 4.40 -20.44 -30.00
N LEU A 384 3.91 -21.56 -30.56
CA LEU A 384 2.73 -21.59 -31.42
C LEU A 384 1.47 -22.03 -30.66
N PHE A 385 0.39 -21.29 -30.86
CA PHE A 385 -0.94 -21.54 -30.33
C PHE A 385 -1.84 -22.05 -31.45
N LYS A 386 -2.44 -23.22 -31.26
CA LYS A 386 -3.44 -23.75 -32.20
C LYS A 386 -4.79 -23.13 -31.85
N LEU A 387 -5.32 -22.31 -32.75
CA LEU A 387 -6.57 -21.57 -32.56
C LEU A 387 -7.57 -21.89 -33.67
N SER A 388 -8.85 -21.90 -33.32
CA SER A 388 -9.96 -21.99 -34.28
C SER A 388 -10.29 -20.62 -34.86
N ALA A 389 -10.92 -20.55 -36.03
CA ALA A 389 -11.46 -19.30 -36.55
C ALA A 389 -12.51 -18.74 -35.60
N GLY A 390 -12.42 -17.44 -35.28
CA GLY A 390 -13.36 -16.78 -34.39
C GLY A 390 -12.71 -16.04 -33.23
N GLU A 391 -13.52 -15.79 -32.21
CA GLU A 391 -13.16 -15.00 -31.03
C GLU A 391 -12.47 -15.86 -29.97
N HIS A 392 -11.43 -15.29 -29.37
CA HIS A 392 -10.62 -15.89 -28.32
C HIS A 392 -10.31 -14.84 -27.24
N THR A 393 -9.99 -15.33 -26.05
CA THR A 393 -9.52 -14.49 -24.95
C THR A 393 -8.05 -14.73 -24.65
N LEU A 394 -7.32 -13.67 -24.35
CA LEU A 394 -5.94 -13.70 -23.86
C LEU A 394 -5.92 -13.05 -22.49
N ARG A 395 -5.39 -13.74 -21.48
CA ARG A 395 -5.19 -13.18 -20.14
C ARG A 395 -3.74 -13.25 -19.73
N MET A 396 -3.27 -12.18 -19.10
CA MET A 396 -1.98 -12.13 -18.45
C MET A 396 -2.18 -11.84 -16.96
N ARG A 397 -1.66 -12.72 -16.10
CA ARG A 397 -1.71 -12.59 -14.65
C ARG A 397 -0.32 -12.35 -14.08
N VAL A 398 -0.18 -11.39 -13.16
CA VAL A 398 1.08 -11.16 -12.44
C VAL A 398 1.50 -12.44 -11.71
N ASN A 399 2.72 -12.92 -11.98
CA ASN A 399 3.26 -14.12 -11.36
C ASN A 399 4.49 -13.82 -10.51
N VAL A 400 4.46 -14.26 -9.24
CA VAL A 400 5.57 -14.13 -8.29
C VAL A 400 6.22 -15.50 -7.99
N SER A 401 5.61 -16.62 -8.40
CA SER A 401 6.14 -17.97 -8.22
C SER A 401 7.63 -18.13 -8.55
N PRO A 402 8.18 -17.50 -9.61
CA PRO A 402 9.59 -17.65 -9.95
C PRO A 402 10.55 -16.99 -8.96
N GLN A 403 10.05 -16.09 -8.11
CA GLN A 403 10.81 -15.39 -7.07
C GLN A 403 10.60 -16.01 -5.68
N ARG A 404 9.61 -16.90 -5.53
CA ARG A 404 9.18 -17.43 -4.22
C ARG A 404 10.31 -18.12 -3.43
N PRO A 405 11.15 -18.97 -4.04
CA PRO A 405 12.27 -19.58 -3.31
C PRO A 405 13.24 -18.57 -2.70
N ALA A 406 13.52 -17.48 -3.44
CA ALA A 406 14.38 -16.42 -2.95
C ALA A 406 13.74 -15.64 -1.80
N ILE A 407 12.45 -15.31 -1.93
CA ILE A 407 11.66 -14.66 -0.87
C ILE A 407 11.68 -15.51 0.40
N ASP A 408 11.36 -16.79 0.26
CA ASP A 408 11.31 -17.76 1.34
C ASP A 408 12.65 -17.89 2.09
N ALA A 409 13.76 -17.99 1.36
CA ALA A 409 15.09 -18.04 1.94
C ALA A 409 15.48 -16.74 2.69
N ILE A 410 15.06 -15.58 2.17
CA ILE A 410 15.30 -14.29 2.83
C ILE A 410 14.47 -14.18 4.11
N GLU A 411 13.18 -14.51 4.07
CA GLU A 411 12.30 -14.48 5.24
C GLU A 411 12.80 -15.41 6.35
N ALA A 412 13.28 -16.61 5.97
CA ALA A 412 13.91 -17.53 6.90
C ALA A 412 15.18 -16.96 7.53
N SER A 413 16.02 -16.32 6.72
CA SER A 413 17.23 -15.64 7.18
C SER A 413 16.90 -14.53 8.18
N VAL A 414 15.84 -13.74 7.91
CA VAL A 414 15.33 -12.72 8.85
C VAL A 414 14.87 -13.34 10.16
N ARG A 415 14.13 -14.46 10.13
CA ARG A 415 13.71 -15.19 11.34
C ARG A 415 14.91 -15.70 12.15
N GLN A 416 15.91 -16.29 11.49
CA GLN A 416 17.11 -16.78 12.15
C GLN A 416 17.95 -15.65 12.75
N LEU A 417 18.12 -14.53 12.03
CA LEU A 417 18.79 -13.34 12.55
C LEU A 417 18.08 -12.79 13.77
N ARG A 418 16.74 -12.72 13.74
CA ARG A 418 15.99 -12.28 14.91
C ARG A 418 16.23 -13.19 16.12
N ALA A 419 16.15 -14.51 15.93
CA ALA A 419 16.43 -15.46 17.00
C ALA A 419 17.85 -15.27 17.58
N ILE A 420 18.85 -14.95 16.74
CA ILE A 420 20.21 -14.62 17.21
C ILE A 420 20.17 -13.35 18.06
N GLY A 421 19.51 -12.29 17.57
CA GLY A 421 19.37 -11.03 18.32
C GLY A 421 18.72 -11.23 19.69
N ASP A 422 17.69 -12.07 19.77
CA ASP A 422 17.02 -12.41 21.03
C ASP A 422 17.94 -13.13 22.01
N ASP A 423 18.68 -14.14 21.54
CA ASP A 423 19.61 -14.89 22.38
C ASP A 423 20.78 -14.00 22.85
N VAL A 424 21.27 -13.09 21.99
CA VAL A 424 22.28 -12.08 22.36
C VAL A 424 21.74 -11.13 23.43
N ARG A 425 20.51 -10.64 23.28
CA ARG A 425 19.86 -9.78 24.30
C ARG A 425 19.72 -10.52 25.64
N MET A 426 19.31 -11.78 25.61
CA MET A 426 19.19 -12.61 26.80
C MET A 426 20.54 -12.87 27.48
N ALA A 427 21.61 -13.10 26.71
CA ALA A 427 22.95 -13.37 27.23
C ALA A 427 23.64 -12.12 27.79
N THR A 428 23.31 -10.93 27.29
CA THR A 428 24.03 -9.68 27.59
C THR A 428 23.24 -8.72 28.49
N GLY A 429 21.91 -8.84 28.53
CA GLY A 429 21.04 -7.82 29.14
C GLY A 429 20.98 -6.50 28.36
N VAL A 430 21.66 -6.40 27.22
CA VAL A 430 21.69 -5.19 26.38
C VAL A 430 20.44 -5.17 25.50
N ALA A 431 19.37 -4.55 26.01
CA ALA A 431 18.13 -4.40 25.25
C ALA A 431 18.19 -3.24 24.22
N ASN A 432 18.99 -2.20 24.48
CA ASN A 432 19.15 -1.03 23.61
C ASN A 432 20.53 -0.36 23.83
N GLU A 433 20.82 0.68 23.05
CA GLU A 433 22.14 1.35 23.06
C GLU A 433 22.55 1.95 24.40
N SER A 434 21.61 2.36 25.25
CA SER A 434 21.94 2.94 26.56
C SER A 434 22.47 1.92 27.57
N LEU A 435 22.29 0.62 27.29
CA LEU A 435 22.75 -0.47 28.14
C LEU A 435 24.08 -1.06 27.66
N ILE A 436 24.69 -0.50 26.61
CA ILE A 436 25.95 -1.01 26.04
C ILE A 436 27.13 -0.55 26.89
N ASP A 437 27.80 -1.50 27.53
CA ASP A 437 29.18 -1.32 28.00
C ASP A 437 30.17 -1.74 26.91
N LYS A 438 30.74 -0.75 26.20
CA LYS A 438 31.70 -0.97 25.10
C LYS A 438 33.02 -1.61 25.57
N GLY A 439 33.31 -1.57 26.87
CA GLY A 439 34.49 -2.19 27.47
C GLY A 439 34.28 -3.66 27.87
N MET A 440 33.04 -4.15 27.85
CA MET A 440 32.70 -5.51 28.28
C MET A 440 32.98 -6.52 27.16
N ASN A 441 33.65 -7.63 27.51
CA ASN A 441 33.74 -8.81 26.65
C ASN A 441 32.60 -9.76 27.02
N TRP A 442 31.58 -9.82 26.17
CA TRP A 442 30.34 -10.54 26.41
C TRP A 442 30.48 -12.07 26.32
N ARG A 443 31.63 -12.58 25.84
CA ARG A 443 31.92 -14.02 25.67
C ARG A 443 30.77 -14.77 24.99
N LEU A 444 30.15 -14.16 23.97
CA LEU A 444 28.93 -14.67 23.34
C LEU A 444 29.06 -16.09 22.78
N ASN A 445 30.25 -16.50 22.36
CA ASN A 445 30.51 -17.87 21.90
C ASN A 445 30.39 -18.92 23.01
N GLU A 446 30.46 -18.52 24.28
CA GLU A 446 30.27 -19.42 25.42
C GLU A 446 28.81 -19.46 25.86
N SER A 447 28.12 -18.31 25.84
CA SER A 447 26.70 -18.24 26.19
C SER A 447 25.77 -18.72 25.07
N ILE A 448 26.22 -18.64 23.81
CA ILE A 448 25.51 -19.07 22.60
C ILE A 448 26.47 -19.93 21.76
N PRO A 449 26.68 -21.22 22.13
CA PRO A 449 27.71 -22.06 21.51
C PRO A 449 27.56 -22.28 20.01
N ASP A 450 26.33 -22.21 19.49
CA ASP A 450 25.99 -22.42 18.07
C ASP A 450 25.93 -21.13 17.24
N LEU A 451 26.30 -19.98 17.82
CA LEU A 451 26.19 -18.66 17.16
C LEU A 451 26.93 -18.61 15.82
N GLY A 452 28.16 -19.14 15.77
CA GLY A 452 28.97 -19.15 14.55
C GLY A 452 28.33 -19.96 13.42
N ASP A 453 27.79 -21.13 13.74
CA ASP A 453 27.15 -22.03 12.78
C ASP A 453 25.85 -21.42 12.23
N ARG A 454 25.07 -20.74 13.10
CA ARG A 454 23.85 -20.04 12.69
C ARG A 454 24.15 -18.88 11.74
N LEU A 455 25.18 -18.07 12.02
CA LEU A 455 25.60 -16.99 11.13
C LEU A 455 26.11 -17.53 9.79
N ASP A 456 26.85 -18.64 9.79
CA ASP A 456 27.28 -19.33 8.56
C ASP A 456 26.12 -19.86 7.74
N GLY A 457 25.12 -20.45 8.39
CA GLY A 457 23.89 -20.91 7.74
C GLY A 457 23.18 -19.79 7.01
N ILE A 458 23.00 -18.64 7.67
CA ILE A 458 22.38 -17.44 7.05
C ILE A 458 23.22 -16.94 5.88
N MET A 459 24.54 -16.79 6.06
CA MET A 459 25.42 -16.33 4.97
C MET A 459 25.39 -17.28 3.76
N THR A 460 25.31 -18.60 4.01
CA THR A 460 25.23 -19.62 2.95
C THR A 460 23.91 -19.51 2.19
N ALA A 461 22.78 -19.42 2.91
CA ALA A 461 21.46 -19.24 2.32
C ALA A 461 21.41 -17.96 1.46
N LEU A 462 21.90 -16.83 1.98
CA LEU A 462 21.93 -15.56 1.23
C LEU A 462 22.82 -15.61 -0.03
N ARG A 463 23.92 -16.37 -0.02
CA ARG A 463 24.75 -16.59 -1.22
C ARG A 463 23.98 -17.39 -2.26
N GLN A 464 23.36 -18.49 -1.85
CA GLN A 464 22.51 -19.30 -2.73
C GLN A 464 21.34 -18.49 -3.29
N THR A 465 20.71 -17.63 -2.48
CA THR A 465 19.64 -16.72 -2.92
C THR A 465 20.12 -15.78 -4.01
N ARG A 466 21.26 -15.12 -3.80
CA ARG A 466 21.86 -14.22 -4.78
C ARG A 466 22.15 -14.96 -6.08
N ASP A 467 22.75 -16.14 -6.00
CA ASP A 467 23.20 -16.91 -7.17
C ASP A 467 21.98 -17.42 -7.97
N TYR A 468 20.94 -17.90 -7.29
CA TYR A 468 19.65 -18.23 -7.89
C TYR A 468 19.01 -17.04 -8.63
N LEU A 469 19.01 -15.85 -8.02
CA LEU A 469 18.46 -14.65 -8.66
C LEU A 469 19.31 -14.19 -9.85
N LEU A 470 20.64 -14.32 -9.78
CA LEU A 470 21.54 -13.99 -10.89
C LEU A 470 21.29 -14.91 -12.08
N GLU A 471 21.11 -16.21 -11.86
CA GLU A 471 20.79 -17.17 -12.93
C GLU A 471 19.50 -16.79 -13.67
N ARG A 472 18.46 -16.37 -12.94
CA ARG A 472 17.16 -16.05 -13.52
C ARG A 472 17.09 -14.71 -14.23
N ASN A 473 17.94 -13.75 -13.85
CA ASN A 473 17.85 -12.36 -14.30
C ASN A 473 19.08 -11.90 -15.11
N GLY A 474 20.17 -12.68 -15.10
CA GLY A 474 21.46 -12.35 -15.69
C GLY A 474 22.35 -11.47 -14.81
N ASP A 475 23.57 -11.21 -15.30
CA ASP A 475 24.69 -10.58 -14.54
C ASP A 475 24.50 -9.11 -14.12
N LYS A 476 23.36 -8.48 -14.44
CA LYS A 476 23.10 -7.05 -14.19
C LYS A 476 22.21 -6.77 -12.97
N LEU A 477 22.02 -7.76 -12.10
CA LEU A 477 21.15 -7.66 -10.92
C LEU A 477 21.73 -6.66 -9.89
N GLU A 478 21.09 -5.50 -9.73
CA GLU A 478 21.53 -4.45 -8.80
C GLU A 478 21.42 -4.89 -7.32
N SER A 479 20.43 -5.72 -6.99
CA SER A 479 20.27 -6.29 -5.63
C SER A 479 21.41 -7.22 -5.21
N GLY A 480 22.25 -7.70 -6.14
CA GLY A 480 23.44 -8.48 -5.83
C GLY A 480 24.43 -7.74 -4.92
N TYR A 481 24.49 -6.41 -5.01
CA TYR A 481 25.29 -5.58 -4.09
C TYR A 481 24.73 -5.58 -2.67
N SER A 482 23.40 -5.58 -2.52
CA SER A 482 22.75 -5.59 -1.22
C SER A 482 22.98 -6.91 -0.48
N PHE A 483 22.87 -8.07 -1.15
CA PHE A 483 23.26 -9.37 -0.55
C PHE A 483 24.72 -9.37 -0.10
N THR A 484 25.60 -8.84 -0.95
CA THR A 484 27.04 -8.78 -0.67
C THR A 484 27.35 -7.93 0.55
N SER A 485 26.65 -6.80 0.74
CA SER A 485 26.79 -5.98 1.96
C SER A 485 26.35 -6.75 3.20
N VAL A 486 25.14 -7.34 3.18
CA VAL A 486 24.60 -8.07 4.34
C VAL A 486 25.53 -9.22 4.74
N ILE A 487 25.97 -10.03 3.78
CA ILE A 487 26.90 -11.14 4.03
C ILE A 487 28.21 -10.64 4.65
N ARG A 488 28.74 -9.50 4.20
CA ARG A 488 29.96 -8.90 4.77
C ARG A 488 29.76 -8.47 6.23
N ASP A 489 28.61 -7.87 6.54
CA ASP A 489 28.29 -7.48 7.91
C ASP A 489 28.16 -8.71 8.83
N LEU A 490 27.46 -9.76 8.38
CA LEU A 490 27.36 -11.04 9.11
C LEU A 490 28.72 -11.70 9.33
N GLN A 491 29.59 -11.66 8.32
CA GLN A 491 30.96 -12.16 8.45
C GLN A 491 31.74 -11.37 9.50
N SER A 492 31.52 -10.05 9.61
CA SER A 492 32.14 -9.22 10.63
C SER A 492 31.66 -9.57 12.04
N PHE A 493 30.38 -9.92 12.20
CA PHE A 493 29.83 -10.39 13.47
C PHE A 493 30.33 -11.77 13.87
N LYS A 494 30.53 -12.66 12.89
CA LYS A 494 31.15 -13.96 13.17
C LYS A 494 32.61 -13.82 13.63
N GLN A 495 33.37 -12.91 13.00
CA GLN A 495 34.77 -12.65 13.36
C GLN A 495 34.91 -12.00 14.74
N ASP A 496 33.96 -11.14 15.11
CA ASP A 496 33.92 -10.43 16.38
C ASP A 496 32.49 -10.42 16.94
N PRO A 497 32.08 -11.48 17.68
CA PRO A 497 30.72 -11.63 18.19
C PRO A 497 30.28 -10.47 19.07
N ASN A 498 31.19 -9.82 19.79
CA ASN A 498 30.86 -8.69 20.66
C ASN A 498 30.21 -7.53 19.89
N ARG A 499 30.43 -7.42 18.57
CA ARG A 499 29.77 -6.43 17.71
C ARG A 499 28.26 -6.61 17.62
N LEU A 500 27.72 -7.81 17.86
CA LEU A 500 26.28 -8.05 17.91
C LEU A 500 25.65 -7.32 19.09
N ALA A 501 26.29 -7.36 20.26
CA ALA A 501 25.87 -6.66 21.46
C ALA A 501 26.18 -5.16 21.40
N ASN A 502 27.33 -4.79 20.82
CA ASN A 502 27.83 -3.41 20.82
C ASN A 502 27.28 -2.55 19.66
N ASN A 503 26.62 -3.14 18.65
CA ASN A 503 26.03 -2.41 17.52
C ASN A 503 24.61 -2.93 17.16
N PRO A 504 23.65 -2.89 18.10
CA PRO A 504 22.30 -3.43 17.88
C PRO A 504 21.57 -2.72 16.72
N GLN A 505 21.80 -1.41 16.50
CA GLN A 505 21.25 -0.69 15.36
C GLN A 505 21.72 -1.26 14.01
N ARG A 506 23.02 -1.57 13.88
CA ARG A 506 23.55 -2.15 12.64
C ARG A 506 22.91 -3.51 12.40
N PHE A 507 22.78 -4.34 13.44
CA PHE A 507 22.13 -5.64 13.37
C PHE A 507 20.66 -5.52 12.94
N GLY A 508 19.90 -4.59 13.53
CA GLY A 508 18.53 -4.27 13.13
C GLY A 508 18.41 -3.83 11.68
N SER A 509 19.31 -2.95 11.21
CA SER A 509 19.32 -2.47 9.82
C SER A 509 19.53 -3.59 8.79
N LEU A 510 20.20 -4.70 9.14
CA LEU A 510 20.32 -5.85 8.24
C LEU A 510 18.98 -6.54 8.03
N GLN A 511 18.18 -6.67 9.09
CA GLN A 511 16.84 -7.27 9.00
C GLN A 511 15.91 -6.40 8.14
N GLU A 512 16.01 -5.07 8.28
CA GLU A 512 15.28 -4.11 7.46
C GLU A 512 15.69 -4.20 5.97
N GLN A 513 17.00 -4.29 5.68
CA GLN A 513 17.49 -4.45 4.31
C GLN A 513 16.98 -5.73 3.66
N LEU A 514 17.05 -6.87 4.36
CA LEU A 514 16.52 -8.15 3.88
C LEU A 514 15.00 -8.08 3.67
N SER A 515 14.26 -7.45 4.58
CA SER A 515 12.81 -7.24 4.42
C SER A 515 12.46 -6.33 3.23
N GLY A 516 13.29 -5.32 2.97
CA GLY A 516 13.19 -4.46 1.78
C GLY A 516 13.41 -5.25 0.48
N MET A 517 14.32 -6.22 0.47
CA MET A 517 14.51 -7.11 -0.69
C MET A 517 13.27 -7.96 -0.97
N VAL A 518 12.62 -8.52 0.07
CA VAL A 518 11.37 -9.26 -0.07
C VAL A 518 10.30 -8.40 -0.75
N THR A 519 10.13 -7.16 -0.26
CA THR A 519 9.17 -6.20 -0.83
C THR A 519 9.45 -5.95 -2.31
N SER A 520 10.72 -5.70 -2.66
CA SER A 520 11.14 -5.50 -4.04
C SER A 520 10.89 -6.73 -4.92
N LEU A 521 11.10 -7.95 -4.40
CA LEU A 521 10.90 -9.18 -5.16
C LEU A 521 9.42 -9.44 -5.50
N ILE A 522 8.51 -9.08 -4.59
CA ILE A 522 7.05 -9.23 -4.75
C ILE A 522 6.50 -8.29 -5.83
N GLU A 523 7.08 -7.11 -6.00
CA GLU A 523 6.62 -6.14 -7.01
C GLU A 523 7.00 -6.58 -8.43
N GLN A 524 6.01 -6.64 -9.33
CA GLN A 524 6.17 -7.13 -10.71
C GLN A 524 5.61 -6.17 -11.80
N PRO A 525 5.93 -4.86 -11.77
CA PRO A 525 5.36 -3.86 -12.67
C PRO A 525 5.76 -4.04 -14.14
N LEU A 526 4.84 -3.79 -15.07
CA LEU A 526 5.05 -3.91 -16.52
C LEU A 526 4.12 -2.95 -17.27
N TYR A 527 4.65 -2.17 -18.21
CA TYR A 527 3.81 -1.46 -19.18
C TYR A 527 3.55 -2.36 -20.39
N LEU A 528 2.34 -2.31 -20.92
CA LEU A 528 1.94 -2.97 -22.17
C LEU A 528 1.34 -1.93 -23.12
N ASP A 529 1.79 -1.94 -24.38
CA ASP A 529 1.34 -1.05 -25.48
C ASP A 529 0.37 -1.80 -26.38
N ARG A 530 0.85 -2.88 -27.02
CA ARG A 530 0.07 -3.65 -27.99
C ARG A 530 0.36 -5.14 -27.89
N ILE A 531 -0.57 -5.93 -28.40
CA ILE A 531 -0.41 -7.39 -28.53
C ILE A 531 -0.68 -7.78 -29.97
N ALA A 532 0.34 -8.30 -30.65
CA ALA A 532 0.23 -8.81 -32.01
C ALA A 532 -0.05 -10.32 -31.99
N ILE A 533 -1.16 -10.73 -32.60
CA ILE A 533 -1.52 -12.12 -32.87
C ILE A 533 -1.22 -12.40 -34.34
N SER A 534 -0.26 -13.27 -34.63
CA SER A 534 0.27 -13.41 -35.99
C SER A 534 0.61 -14.84 -36.39
N THR A 535 0.45 -15.20 -37.65
CA THR A 535 0.95 -16.49 -38.15
C THR A 535 2.48 -16.48 -38.27
N PRO A 536 3.18 -17.63 -38.26
CA PRO A 536 4.65 -17.70 -38.25
C PRO A 536 5.34 -16.97 -39.41
N GLN A 537 4.70 -16.94 -40.57
CA GLN A 537 5.19 -16.32 -41.81
C GLN A 537 5.05 -14.80 -41.81
N GLN A 538 4.19 -14.25 -40.95
CA GLN A 538 3.94 -12.82 -40.85
C GLN A 538 5.15 -12.09 -40.22
N LYS A 539 5.59 -10.99 -40.85
CA LYS A 539 6.59 -10.10 -40.24
C LYS A 539 5.90 -9.16 -39.25
N LEU A 540 6.49 -9.05 -38.06
CA LEU A 540 6.03 -8.13 -37.01
C LEU A 540 6.57 -6.71 -37.23
N PRO A 541 5.84 -5.67 -36.80
CA PRO A 541 6.39 -4.31 -36.72
C PRO A 541 7.53 -4.23 -35.69
N SER A 542 8.34 -3.18 -35.77
CA SER A 542 9.35 -2.91 -34.73
C SER A 542 8.67 -2.41 -33.46
N PHE A 543 9.00 -3.03 -32.32
CA PHE A 543 8.57 -2.59 -30.99
C PHE A 543 9.65 -1.81 -30.23
N ARG A 544 10.81 -1.58 -30.86
CA ARG A 544 11.91 -0.80 -30.27
C ARG A 544 11.98 0.60 -30.86
N GLU A 545 12.28 1.57 -30.01
CA GLU A 545 12.65 2.91 -30.47
C GLU A 545 14.02 2.88 -31.18
N THR A 546 14.07 3.39 -32.41
CA THR A 546 15.34 3.69 -33.08
C THR A 546 15.92 4.97 -32.48
N TRP A 547 17.22 4.98 -32.16
CA TRP A 547 17.94 6.14 -31.59
C TRP A 547 17.63 7.49 -32.27
N TRP A 548 17.52 7.49 -33.61
CA TRP A 548 17.18 8.68 -34.40
C TRP A 548 15.77 9.24 -34.14
N ASN A 549 14.79 8.36 -33.88
CA ASN A 549 13.43 8.77 -33.56
C ASN A 549 13.35 9.36 -32.15
N GLY A 550 14.09 8.79 -31.19
CA GLY A 550 14.22 9.32 -29.84
C GLY A 550 14.80 10.75 -29.80
N ILE A 551 15.84 11.03 -30.60
CA ILE A 551 16.41 12.39 -30.74
C ILE A 551 15.39 13.35 -31.36
N LYS A 552 14.74 12.96 -32.47
CA LYS A 552 13.75 13.81 -33.15
C LYS A 552 12.60 14.21 -32.21
N ASN A 553 12.10 13.26 -31.43
CA ASN A 553 11.06 13.52 -30.43
C ASN A 553 11.54 14.43 -29.31
N SER A 554 12.75 14.17 -28.79
CA SER A 554 13.33 14.98 -27.72
C SER A 554 13.51 16.44 -28.16
N VAL A 555 13.97 16.67 -29.39
CA VAL A 555 14.10 18.00 -29.99
C VAL A 555 12.72 18.62 -30.25
N SER A 556 11.76 17.88 -30.81
CA SER A 556 10.40 18.37 -31.04
C SER A 556 9.73 18.77 -29.73
N ARG A 557 9.86 17.97 -28.67
CA ARG A 557 9.31 18.28 -27.35
C ARG A 557 10.04 19.42 -26.68
N PHE A 558 11.36 19.46 -26.77
CA PHE A 558 12.14 20.61 -26.31
C PHE A 558 11.67 21.89 -26.99
N LEU A 559 11.45 21.90 -28.31
CA LEU A 559 10.90 23.06 -29.02
C LEU A 559 9.48 23.40 -28.59
N LEU A 560 8.62 22.39 -28.37
CA LEU A 560 7.27 22.56 -27.79
C LEU A 560 7.33 23.12 -26.35
N THR A 561 8.42 22.90 -25.61
CA THR A 561 8.60 23.52 -24.28
C THR A 561 8.87 25.03 -24.32
N PHE A 562 9.26 25.58 -25.47
CA PHE A 562 9.43 27.02 -25.68
C PHE A 562 8.21 27.70 -26.33
N THR A 563 7.17 26.93 -26.67
CA THR A 563 5.87 27.45 -27.13
C THR A 563 4.88 27.33 -25.98
N ASP A 564 4.65 28.41 -25.23
CA ASP A 564 3.63 28.76 -24.20
C ASP A 564 2.84 27.69 -23.40
N ASN A 565 3.11 26.39 -23.47
CA ASN A 565 2.21 25.34 -22.93
C ASN A 565 2.89 24.22 -22.13
N PHE A 566 4.21 24.23 -21.95
CA PHE A 566 4.88 23.14 -21.22
C PHE A 566 5.40 23.53 -19.82
N ALA A 567 5.66 24.83 -19.60
CA ALA A 567 6.11 25.34 -18.31
C ALA A 567 4.96 25.77 -17.37
N GLU A 568 3.75 25.90 -17.91
CA GLU A 568 2.56 26.41 -17.20
C GLU A 568 1.41 25.40 -17.34
N GLN A 569 1.55 24.22 -16.72
CA GLN A 569 0.45 23.27 -16.65
C GLN A 569 -0.51 23.65 -15.51
N GLY A 570 -1.37 24.61 -15.82
CA GLY A 570 -2.51 25.04 -15.03
C GLY A 570 -3.43 25.88 -15.92
N ARG A 571 -4.74 25.78 -15.75
CA ARG A 571 -5.68 26.63 -16.50
C ARG A 571 -5.40 28.09 -16.17
N LYS A 572 -5.49 28.95 -17.19
CA LYS A 572 -5.23 30.39 -17.11
C LYS A 572 -6.45 31.21 -17.51
N ASP A 573 -7.62 30.79 -17.07
CA ASP A 573 -8.79 31.65 -17.21
C ASP A 573 -8.62 32.84 -16.26
N LYS A 574 -8.58 34.05 -16.81
CA LYS A 574 -8.41 35.29 -16.03
C LYS A 574 -9.62 35.62 -15.18
N ASP A 575 -10.78 35.06 -15.53
CA ASP A 575 -12.05 35.25 -14.83
C ASP A 575 -12.32 34.12 -13.81
N ALA A 576 -11.33 33.27 -13.53
CA ALA A 576 -11.42 32.19 -12.54
C ALA A 576 -10.70 32.52 -11.23
N ILE A 577 -11.17 31.97 -10.11
CA ILE A 577 -10.39 31.98 -8.87
C ILE A 577 -9.20 31.02 -9.00
N ASN A 578 -8.06 31.38 -8.43
CA ASN A 578 -6.85 30.55 -8.43
C ASN A 578 -6.76 29.75 -7.14
N VAL A 579 -6.83 28.43 -7.26
CA VAL A 579 -6.69 27.48 -6.15
C VAL A 579 -5.34 26.79 -6.28
N TRP A 580 -4.49 26.91 -5.25
CA TRP A 580 -3.19 26.23 -5.21
C TRP A 580 -3.25 25.02 -4.29
N VAL A 581 -2.79 23.87 -4.75
CA VAL A 581 -2.97 22.59 -4.04
C VAL A 581 -1.62 21.96 -3.72
N GLN A 582 -1.34 21.75 -2.44
CA GLN A 582 -0.13 21.08 -1.94
C GLN A 582 -0.30 19.56 -1.90
N ARG A 583 -0.57 18.93 -3.06
CA ARG A 583 -0.71 17.47 -3.20
C ARG A 583 -0.11 16.97 -4.50
N GLY A 584 -0.06 15.66 -4.71
CA GLY A 584 0.35 15.07 -5.97
C GLY A 584 -0.55 15.49 -7.13
N ARG A 585 -0.03 15.47 -8.36
CA ARG A 585 -0.75 15.90 -9.57
C ARG A 585 -2.09 15.19 -9.75
N ASP A 586 -2.19 13.92 -9.39
CA ASP A 586 -3.42 13.14 -9.51
C ASP A 586 -4.57 13.74 -8.69
N TYR A 587 -4.27 14.25 -7.48
CA TYR A 587 -5.25 14.95 -6.64
C TYR A 587 -5.69 16.26 -7.31
N VAL A 588 -4.74 17.02 -7.86
CA VAL A 588 -5.02 18.31 -8.52
C VAL A 588 -5.93 18.11 -9.73
N ASN A 589 -5.63 17.10 -10.55
CA ASN A 589 -6.42 16.78 -11.73
C ASN A 589 -7.84 16.33 -11.35
N LEU A 590 -7.99 15.47 -10.34
CA LEU A 590 -9.30 15.03 -9.87
C LEU A 590 -10.12 16.19 -9.28
N ILE A 591 -9.50 17.09 -8.51
CA ILE A 591 -10.19 18.30 -8.01
C ILE A 591 -10.67 19.16 -9.19
N GLN A 592 -9.81 19.39 -10.20
CA GLN A 592 -10.20 20.16 -11.38
C GLN A 592 -11.38 19.50 -12.13
N GLU A 593 -11.33 18.18 -12.31
CA GLU A 593 -12.40 17.42 -12.95
C GLU A 593 -13.73 17.58 -12.20
N MET A 594 -13.72 17.44 -10.87
CA MET A 594 -14.92 17.65 -10.05
C MET A 594 -15.42 19.09 -10.10
N VAL A 595 -14.52 20.08 -10.17
CA VAL A 595 -14.93 21.49 -10.34
C VAL A 595 -15.67 21.69 -11.68
N ASP A 596 -15.18 21.08 -12.75
CA ASP A 596 -15.77 21.22 -14.08
C ASP A 596 -17.13 20.50 -14.19
N GLN A 597 -17.25 19.35 -13.52
CA GLN A 597 -18.46 18.52 -13.55
C GLN A 597 -19.55 19.03 -12.61
N ASP A 598 -19.18 19.61 -11.47
CA ASP A 598 -20.10 19.91 -10.36
C ASP A 598 -20.12 21.39 -9.96
N PHE A 599 -18.98 21.94 -9.51
CA PHE A 599 -18.93 23.29 -8.93
C PHE A 599 -19.24 24.40 -9.93
N THR A 600 -18.54 24.43 -11.06
CA THR A 600 -18.67 25.51 -12.07
C THR A 600 -20.07 25.51 -12.68
N PRO A 601 -20.65 24.36 -13.09
CA PRO A 601 -22.03 24.32 -13.60
C PRO A 601 -23.09 24.79 -12.60
N GLN A 602 -22.91 24.51 -11.31
CA GLN A 602 -23.90 24.87 -10.27
C GLN A 602 -23.79 26.33 -9.81
N THR A 603 -22.57 26.85 -9.71
CA THR A 603 -22.32 28.18 -9.12
C THR A 603 -22.06 29.26 -10.17
N GLY A 604 -21.66 28.88 -11.38
CA GLY A 604 -21.13 29.79 -12.39
C GLY A 604 -19.71 30.31 -12.09
N ILE A 605 -19.09 29.89 -10.98
CA ILE A 605 -17.75 30.30 -10.57
C ILE A 605 -16.72 29.39 -11.24
N LYS A 606 -15.86 29.98 -12.07
CA LYS A 606 -14.74 29.26 -12.69
C LYS A 606 -13.56 29.15 -11.73
N VAL A 607 -12.83 28.04 -11.82
CA VAL A 607 -11.68 27.76 -10.94
C VAL A 607 -10.49 27.23 -11.74
N ASN A 608 -9.32 27.82 -11.51
CA ASN A 608 -8.04 27.29 -11.95
C ASN A 608 -7.39 26.52 -10.78
N VAL A 609 -7.36 25.19 -10.85
CA VAL A 609 -6.69 24.35 -9.85
C VAL A 609 -5.25 24.11 -10.28
N ASN A 610 -4.30 24.59 -9.46
CA ASN A 610 -2.88 24.58 -9.77
C ASN A 610 -2.08 23.77 -8.75
N LEU A 611 -1.13 22.98 -9.24
CA LEU A 611 -0.20 22.22 -8.41
C LEU A 611 0.80 23.16 -7.71
N MET A 612 0.89 23.06 -6.39
CA MET A 612 1.89 23.77 -5.58
C MET A 612 2.79 22.75 -4.84
N PRO A 613 3.90 22.31 -5.46
CA PRO A 613 4.72 21.26 -4.87
C PRO A 613 5.57 21.74 -3.69
N ASN A 614 5.85 23.04 -3.58
CA ASN A 614 6.64 23.62 -2.50
C ASN A 614 5.84 24.71 -1.75
N PRO A 615 5.49 24.50 -0.47
CA PRO A 615 4.74 25.48 0.32
C PRO A 615 5.52 26.79 0.58
N GLN A 616 6.85 26.80 0.45
CA GLN A 616 7.64 28.03 0.54
C GLN A 616 7.26 29.07 -0.52
N ILE A 617 6.63 28.63 -1.63
CA ILE A 617 6.10 29.53 -2.66
C ILE A 617 5.00 30.43 -2.09
N LEU A 618 4.19 29.97 -1.12
CA LEU A 618 3.21 30.85 -0.46
C LEU A 618 3.89 31.94 0.35
N ILE A 619 5.01 31.63 1.01
CA ILE A 619 5.74 32.60 1.84
C ILE A 619 6.40 33.66 0.93
N LEU A 620 7.12 33.22 -0.11
CA LEU A 620 7.77 34.12 -1.07
C LEU A 620 6.74 34.92 -1.89
N GLY A 621 5.65 34.26 -2.31
CA GLY A 621 4.55 34.86 -3.03
C GLY A 621 3.82 35.90 -2.19
N ASN A 622 3.55 35.62 -0.91
CA ASN A 622 2.97 36.60 0.02
C ASN A 622 3.85 37.84 0.17
N ALA A 623 5.17 37.66 0.32
CA ALA A 623 6.11 38.78 0.35
C ALA A 623 6.19 39.58 -0.98
N ALA A 624 5.94 38.91 -2.11
CA ALA A 624 5.95 39.49 -3.45
C ALA A 624 4.58 40.00 -3.93
N GLY A 625 3.51 39.86 -3.14
CA GLY A 625 2.14 40.22 -3.51
C GLY A 625 1.50 39.29 -4.55
N ILE A 626 2.03 38.09 -4.76
CA ILE A 626 1.52 37.08 -5.70
C ILE A 626 1.01 35.91 -4.87
N GLN A 627 -0.29 35.92 -4.55
CA GLN A 627 -0.97 34.94 -3.71
C GLN A 627 -2.12 34.29 -4.49
N PRO A 628 -2.43 33.01 -4.26
CA PRO A 628 -3.67 32.43 -4.77
C PRO A 628 -4.87 33.02 -4.03
N ASP A 629 -6.07 32.79 -4.56
CA ASP A 629 -7.30 33.11 -3.82
C ASP A 629 -7.47 32.11 -2.66
N VAL A 630 -7.33 30.81 -2.97
CA VAL A 630 -7.46 29.71 -2.01
C VAL A 630 -6.22 28.82 -2.09
N ALA A 631 -5.78 28.27 -0.95
CA ALA A 631 -4.82 27.18 -0.96
C ALA A 631 -5.34 25.96 -0.18
N LEU A 632 -5.07 24.77 -0.71
CA LEU A 632 -5.48 23.47 -0.16
C LEU A 632 -4.24 22.60 0.15
N GLY A 633 -4.41 21.62 1.02
CA GLY A 633 -3.37 20.71 1.48
C GLY A 633 -2.39 21.35 2.46
N ILE A 634 -2.76 22.49 3.06
CA ILE A 634 -1.87 23.28 3.89
C ILE A 634 -1.75 22.64 5.27
N GLY A 635 -0.52 22.30 5.65
CA GLY A 635 -0.23 21.64 6.93
C GLY A 635 -0.59 22.48 8.15
N GLU A 636 -1.03 21.81 9.20
CA GLU A 636 -1.65 22.34 10.42
C GLU A 636 -1.10 23.66 11.01
N GLY A 637 0.21 23.84 11.13
CA GLY A 637 0.80 25.05 11.73
C GLY A 637 0.84 26.27 10.79
N THR A 638 0.74 26.05 9.47
CA THR A 638 0.94 27.09 8.47
C THR A 638 -0.18 28.15 8.46
N PRO A 639 -1.48 27.81 8.60
CA PRO A 639 -2.53 28.82 8.59
C PRO A 639 -2.33 29.92 9.64
N ILE A 640 -1.95 29.56 10.87
CA ILE A 640 -1.77 30.55 11.94
C ILE A 640 -0.54 31.42 11.72
N ASP A 641 0.53 30.89 11.13
CA ASP A 641 1.69 31.68 10.69
C ASP A 641 1.31 32.78 9.69
N PHE A 642 0.33 32.53 8.82
CA PHE A 642 -0.19 33.54 7.89
C PHE A 642 -1.25 34.44 8.54
N ALA A 643 -2.07 33.91 9.44
CA ALA A 643 -3.06 34.68 10.21
C ALA A 643 -2.37 35.76 11.09
N MET A 644 -1.29 35.40 11.78
CA MET A 644 -0.46 36.34 12.56
C MET A 644 0.12 37.48 11.71
N ARG A 645 0.35 37.23 10.41
CA ARG A 645 0.83 38.21 9.43
C ARG A 645 -0.32 38.93 8.71
N ASN A 646 -1.56 38.72 9.15
CA ASN A 646 -2.77 39.30 8.57
C ASN A 646 -2.96 38.97 7.07
N ALA A 647 -2.48 37.80 6.63
CA ALA A 647 -2.53 37.38 5.23
C ALA A 647 -3.75 36.51 4.88
N LEU A 648 -4.45 35.97 5.88
CA LEU A 648 -5.65 35.14 5.69
C LEU A 648 -6.93 35.87 6.08
N VAL A 649 -8.04 35.47 5.47
CA VAL A 649 -9.38 35.89 5.85
C VAL A 649 -9.79 35.19 7.14
N ASN A 650 -10.39 35.93 8.09
CA ASN A 650 -11.07 35.33 9.23
C ASN A 650 -12.42 34.76 8.76
N LEU A 651 -12.50 33.43 8.70
CA LEU A 651 -13.64 32.69 8.17
C LEU A 651 -14.89 32.81 9.05
N ASN A 652 -14.74 33.02 10.35
CA ASN A 652 -15.90 33.20 11.24
C ASN A 652 -16.65 34.53 11.03
N GLY A 653 -16.10 35.42 10.20
CA GLY A 653 -16.82 36.60 9.70
C GLY A 653 -17.91 36.27 8.67
N PHE A 654 -17.91 35.07 8.06
CA PHE A 654 -18.98 34.65 7.15
C PHE A 654 -20.22 34.17 7.92
N PRO A 655 -21.45 34.61 7.57
CA PRO A 655 -22.67 34.30 8.34
C PRO A 655 -22.97 32.80 8.52
N ASP A 656 -22.54 31.98 7.58
CA ASP A 656 -22.78 30.53 7.55
C ASP A 656 -21.60 29.69 8.08
N TYR A 657 -20.50 30.32 8.54
CA TYR A 657 -19.33 29.63 9.07
C TYR A 657 -19.68 28.66 10.19
N ALA A 658 -20.47 29.09 11.18
CA ALA A 658 -20.84 28.25 12.32
C ALA A 658 -21.61 26.99 11.90
N GLN A 659 -22.29 27.01 10.75
CA GLN A 659 -22.95 25.83 10.21
C GLN A 659 -21.97 24.92 9.46
N THR A 660 -21.03 25.50 8.70
CA THR A 660 -19.95 24.76 8.02
C THR A 660 -19.01 24.08 9.03
N ALA A 661 -18.64 24.76 10.11
CA ALA A 661 -17.74 24.26 11.15
C ALA A 661 -18.28 23.01 11.87
N LYS A 662 -19.61 22.84 11.96
CA LYS A 662 -20.25 21.66 12.55
C LYS A 662 -19.99 20.35 11.82
N ARG A 663 -19.36 20.36 10.63
CA ARG A 663 -18.97 19.17 9.88
C ARG A 663 -17.72 18.48 10.47
N PHE A 664 -16.94 19.21 11.26
CA PHE A 664 -15.63 18.79 11.77
C PHE A 664 -15.67 18.49 13.27
N LEU A 665 -14.67 17.75 13.75
CA LEU A 665 -14.46 17.55 15.18
C LEU A 665 -14.07 18.89 15.83
N PRO A 666 -14.64 19.25 16.99
CA PRO A 666 -14.23 20.46 17.72
C PRO A 666 -12.71 20.49 17.99
N GLY A 667 -12.11 19.34 18.30
CA GLY A 667 -10.67 19.19 18.50
C GLY A 667 -9.82 19.46 17.26
N ALA A 668 -10.35 19.22 16.06
CA ALA A 668 -9.65 19.47 14.80
C ALA A 668 -9.69 20.95 14.37
N LEU A 669 -10.59 21.75 14.96
CA LEU A 669 -10.67 23.19 14.72
C LEU A 669 -9.71 23.99 15.63
N VAL A 670 -9.28 23.41 16.75
CA VAL A 670 -8.42 24.07 17.74
C VAL A 670 -7.15 24.68 17.13
N PRO A 671 -6.41 23.98 16.24
CA PRO A 671 -5.18 24.55 15.67
C PRO A 671 -5.41 25.69 14.68
N PHE A 672 -6.64 25.87 14.19
CA PHE A 672 -6.98 26.88 13.19
C PHE A 672 -7.61 28.15 13.79
N HIS A 673 -7.71 28.20 15.11
CA HIS A 673 -8.17 29.34 15.87
C HIS A 673 -6.99 30.22 16.33
N TYR A 674 -7.13 31.54 16.17
CA TYR A 674 -6.16 32.51 16.67
C TYR A 674 -6.81 33.85 16.98
N ASP A 675 -6.63 34.36 18.21
CA ASP A 675 -7.04 35.71 18.64
C ASP A 675 -8.52 36.03 18.31
N GLY A 676 -9.42 35.05 18.51
CA GLY A 676 -10.86 35.19 18.26
C GLY A 676 -11.30 34.96 16.80
N GLY A 677 -10.37 34.64 15.90
CA GLY A 677 -10.64 34.33 14.49
C GLY A 677 -10.35 32.87 14.14
N ASP A 678 -11.06 32.36 13.12
CA ASP A 678 -10.84 31.03 12.57
C ASP A 678 -10.33 31.15 11.13
N TYR A 679 -9.19 30.56 10.79
CA TYR A 679 -8.45 30.90 9.57
C TYR A 679 -8.30 29.77 8.55
N ALA A 680 -8.82 28.58 8.87
CA ALA A 680 -8.80 27.43 7.97
C ALA A 680 -9.98 26.48 8.21
N LEU A 681 -10.29 25.67 7.21
CA LEU A 681 -11.14 24.49 7.36
C LEU A 681 -10.31 23.21 7.24
N PRO A 682 -10.46 22.23 8.14
CA PRO A 682 -9.82 20.92 8.00
C PRO A 682 -10.27 20.21 6.71
N GLU A 683 -9.32 19.59 6.00
CA GLU A 683 -9.61 18.73 4.82
C GLU A 683 -9.43 17.26 5.17
N VAL A 684 -8.27 16.92 5.74
CA VAL A 684 -7.93 15.59 6.22
C VAL A 684 -7.40 15.66 7.63
N GLN A 685 -7.63 14.60 8.37
CA GLN A 685 -7.16 14.42 9.74
C GLN A 685 -6.51 13.06 9.88
N SER A 686 -5.43 12.98 10.65
CA SER A 686 -4.77 11.73 11.04
C SER A 686 -5.07 11.48 12.52
N PHE A 687 -4.99 10.24 12.97
CA PHE A 687 -5.20 9.90 14.38
C PHE A 687 -4.64 8.52 14.68
N ASN A 688 -4.23 8.33 15.93
CA ASN A 688 -3.65 7.08 16.39
C ASN A 688 -4.75 6.10 16.84
N MET A 689 -4.58 4.83 16.45
CA MET A 689 -5.35 3.69 16.93
C MET A 689 -4.40 2.66 17.55
N MET A 690 -4.91 1.82 18.43
CA MET A 690 -4.18 0.63 18.87
C MET A 690 -4.49 -0.54 17.94
N PHE A 691 -3.45 -1.20 17.47
CA PHE A 691 -3.50 -2.41 16.66
C PHE A 691 -3.14 -3.62 17.52
N TYR A 692 -3.81 -4.76 17.30
CA TYR A 692 -3.50 -5.99 18.04
C TYR A 692 -3.72 -7.25 17.21
N ARG A 693 -2.94 -8.30 17.50
CA ARG A 693 -2.98 -9.62 16.86
C ARG A 693 -3.94 -10.56 17.59
N LYS A 694 -5.07 -10.88 16.94
CA LYS A 694 -6.12 -11.78 17.45
C LYS A 694 -5.65 -13.23 17.57
N ASP A 695 -4.66 -13.63 16.79
CA ASP A 695 -4.10 -14.97 16.78
C ASP A 695 -2.93 -15.17 17.77
N ILE A 696 -2.37 -14.08 18.32
CA ILE A 696 -1.21 -14.12 19.24
C ILE A 696 -1.64 -13.84 20.68
N LEU A 697 -2.34 -12.74 20.95
CA LEU A 697 -2.66 -12.33 22.33
C LEU A 697 -3.39 -13.42 23.15
N PRO A 698 -4.38 -14.16 22.60
CA PRO A 698 -5.02 -15.25 23.33
C PRO A 698 -4.06 -16.39 23.70
N LYS A 699 -3.06 -16.69 22.86
CA LYS A 699 -2.06 -17.74 23.14
C LYS A 699 -1.13 -17.35 24.29
N LEU A 700 -0.92 -16.05 24.48
CA LEU A 700 -0.15 -15.49 25.60
C LEU A 700 -1.01 -15.27 26.86
N ASN A 701 -2.32 -15.54 26.80
CA ASN A 701 -3.28 -15.24 27.85
C ASN A 701 -3.26 -13.75 28.26
N VAL A 702 -3.11 -12.86 27.27
CA VAL A 702 -3.08 -11.41 27.43
C VAL A 702 -4.31 -10.82 26.74
N SER A 703 -5.02 -9.92 27.43
CA SER A 703 -6.15 -9.19 26.84
C SER A 703 -5.68 -7.92 26.11
N VAL A 704 -6.53 -7.39 25.25
CA VAL A 704 -6.32 -6.08 24.61
C VAL A 704 -6.36 -4.98 25.68
N PRO A 705 -5.29 -4.21 25.91
CA PRO A 705 -5.19 -3.28 27.04
C PRO A 705 -6.14 -2.09 26.89
N GLN A 706 -6.79 -1.66 27.97
CA GLN A 706 -7.71 -0.52 27.95
C GLN A 706 -7.08 0.73 28.59
N THR A 707 -6.12 0.52 29.49
CA THR A 707 -5.43 1.57 30.24
C THR A 707 -3.92 1.47 30.09
N TRP A 708 -3.19 2.55 30.37
CA TRP A 708 -1.73 2.51 30.39
C TRP A 708 -1.17 1.56 31.45
N ASP A 709 -1.90 1.31 32.55
CA ASP A 709 -1.53 0.32 33.56
C ASP A 709 -1.63 -1.12 33.02
N ASP A 710 -2.63 -1.40 32.17
CA ASP A 710 -2.72 -2.68 31.46
C ASP A 710 -1.53 -2.89 30.52
N VAL A 711 -1.04 -1.81 29.88
CA VAL A 711 0.17 -1.86 29.06
C VAL A 711 1.37 -2.23 29.93
N TYR A 712 1.58 -1.60 31.09
CA TYR A 712 2.65 -2.00 32.00
C TYR A 712 2.55 -3.47 32.44
N ALA A 713 1.34 -3.95 32.72
CA ALA A 713 1.11 -5.34 33.10
C ALA A 713 1.37 -6.34 31.96
N MET A 714 1.19 -5.94 30.70
CA MET A 714 1.39 -6.83 29.54
C MET A 714 2.86 -6.97 29.12
N LEU A 715 3.67 -5.92 29.33
CA LEU A 715 5.05 -5.86 28.85
C LEU A 715 5.93 -7.05 29.30
N PRO A 716 5.91 -7.49 30.57
CA PRO A 716 6.70 -8.64 30.99
C PRO A 716 6.37 -9.92 30.21
N THR A 717 5.08 -10.20 29.98
CA THR A 717 4.64 -11.38 29.24
C THR A 717 5.08 -11.32 27.78
N LEU A 718 4.96 -10.15 27.13
CA LEU A 718 5.44 -9.97 25.76
C LEU A 718 6.95 -10.21 25.69
N GLN A 719 7.72 -9.60 26.58
CA GLN A 719 9.18 -9.67 26.60
C GLN A 719 9.71 -11.08 26.88
N GLN A 720 9.08 -11.82 27.80
CA GLN A 720 9.39 -13.24 28.04
C GLN A 720 9.19 -14.11 26.81
N ASN A 721 8.29 -13.71 25.90
CA ASN A 721 8.02 -14.39 24.64
C ASN A 721 8.74 -13.75 23.45
N ARG A 722 9.78 -12.94 23.68
CA ARG A 722 10.58 -12.25 22.65
C ARG A 722 9.75 -11.29 21.77
N MET A 723 8.69 -10.72 22.35
CA MET A 723 7.81 -9.74 21.71
C MET A 723 7.88 -8.40 22.45
N ASN A 724 7.39 -7.33 21.82
CA ASN A 724 7.34 -6.00 22.44
C ASN A 724 6.03 -5.25 22.15
N PHE A 725 5.80 -4.12 22.82
CA PHE A 725 4.73 -3.17 22.49
C PHE A 725 5.31 -2.04 21.66
N TYR A 726 4.59 -1.59 20.62
CA TYR A 726 5.00 -0.40 19.88
C TYR A 726 4.28 0.85 20.38
N LEU A 727 5.06 1.87 20.73
CA LEU A 727 4.59 3.20 21.11
C LEU A 727 5.30 4.22 20.22
N PRO A 728 4.58 5.12 19.54
CA PRO A 728 5.22 6.20 18.78
C PRO A 728 6.15 7.01 19.69
N PRO A 729 7.45 7.11 19.36
CA PRO A 729 8.37 7.96 20.10
C PRO A 729 7.89 9.41 20.11
N GLU A 730 8.23 10.15 21.15
CA GLU A 730 7.95 11.59 21.25
C GLU A 730 6.45 11.99 21.29
N ASP A 731 5.48 11.07 21.32
CA ASP A 731 4.05 11.45 21.40
C ASP A 731 3.59 11.75 22.84
N LEU A 732 3.75 13.00 23.27
CA LEU A 732 3.37 13.45 24.63
C LEU A 732 1.86 13.64 24.82
N LEU A 733 1.12 13.93 23.75
CA LEU A 733 -0.26 14.44 23.85
C LEU A 733 -1.20 13.49 24.60
N PRO A 734 -1.22 12.17 24.33
CA PRO A 734 -2.07 11.25 25.09
C PRO A 734 -1.76 11.26 26.58
N PHE A 735 -0.47 11.27 26.95
CA PHE A 735 -0.06 11.22 28.35
C PHE A 735 -0.38 12.51 29.11
N LEU A 736 -0.32 13.66 28.42
CA LEU A 736 -0.61 14.98 28.98
C LEU A 736 -2.12 15.20 29.11
N TYR A 737 -2.87 15.11 28.01
CA TYR A 737 -4.28 15.47 27.98
C TYR A 737 -5.16 14.49 28.75
N GLN A 738 -4.83 13.20 28.80
CA GLN A 738 -5.60 12.24 29.60
C GLN A 738 -5.49 12.48 31.11
N ARG A 739 -4.45 13.21 31.55
CA ARG A 739 -4.27 13.66 32.94
C ARG A 739 -4.85 15.04 33.23
N GLY A 740 -5.42 15.70 32.22
CA GLY A 740 -5.93 17.06 32.34
C GLY A 740 -4.85 18.15 32.30
N GLY A 741 -3.63 17.82 31.91
CA GLY A 741 -2.61 18.84 31.58
C GLY A 741 -2.95 19.54 30.27
N GLU A 742 -2.36 20.71 30.03
CA GLU A 742 -2.55 21.51 28.82
C GLU A 742 -1.20 21.94 28.23
N TYR A 743 -1.12 22.13 26.92
CA TYR A 743 0.13 22.50 26.23
C TYR A 743 0.55 23.95 26.54
N TYR A 744 -0.43 24.83 26.74
CA TYR A 744 -0.26 26.24 27.07
C TYR A 744 -1.22 26.66 28.18
N SER A 745 -0.91 27.76 28.86
CA SER A 745 -1.84 28.39 29.81
C SER A 745 -3.13 28.84 29.11
N PRO A 746 -4.25 29.00 29.84
CA PRO A 746 -5.53 29.43 29.25
C PRO A 746 -5.51 30.79 28.54
N ASP A 747 -4.53 31.64 28.86
CA ASP A 747 -4.32 32.92 28.19
C ASP A 747 -3.29 32.86 27.05
N GLY A 748 -2.73 31.68 26.76
CA GLY A 748 -1.73 31.43 25.72
C GLY A 748 -0.37 32.07 25.98
N LEU A 749 -0.15 32.67 27.15
CA LEU A 749 1.03 33.48 27.43
C LEU A 749 2.22 32.68 27.95
N LYS A 750 1.98 31.47 28.50
CA LYS A 750 3.02 30.58 29.04
C LYS A 750 2.85 29.16 28.53
N SER A 751 3.93 28.40 28.56
CA SER A 751 3.89 26.94 28.44
C SER A 751 3.08 26.36 29.59
N GLY A 752 2.26 25.33 29.32
CA GLY A 752 1.60 24.52 30.34
C GLY A 752 2.42 23.29 30.76
N LEU A 753 3.62 23.13 30.19
CA LEU A 753 4.50 21.98 30.42
C LEU A 753 5.31 22.09 31.73
N ASP A 754 5.12 23.14 32.54
CA ASP A 754 5.63 23.25 33.92
C ASP A 754 4.67 22.68 34.98
N SER A 755 3.52 22.15 34.56
CA SER A 755 2.55 21.55 35.48
C SER A 755 3.02 20.19 36.03
N PRO A 756 2.60 19.79 37.25
CA PRO A 756 2.83 18.45 37.78
C PRO A 756 2.38 17.34 36.80
N GLU A 757 1.22 17.55 36.17
CA GLU A 757 0.64 16.64 35.18
C GLU A 757 1.56 16.48 33.96
N ALA A 758 2.20 17.55 33.50
CA ALA A 758 3.15 17.50 32.38
C ALA A 758 4.46 16.79 32.74
N PHE A 759 5.00 17.01 33.95
CA PHE A 759 6.17 16.27 34.42
C PHE A 759 5.88 14.77 34.54
N ASP A 760 4.72 14.38 35.06
CA ASP A 760 4.32 12.98 35.16
C ASP A 760 4.06 12.35 33.79
N ALA A 761 3.41 13.07 32.88
CA ALA A 761 3.21 12.64 31.50
C ALA A 761 4.54 12.40 30.77
N PHE A 762 5.47 13.35 30.88
CA PHE A 762 6.78 13.25 30.26
C PHE A 762 7.63 12.13 30.86
N ARG A 763 7.60 11.97 32.19
CA ARG A 763 8.23 10.84 32.86
C ARG A 763 7.65 9.52 32.38
N GLN A 764 6.32 9.38 32.34
CA GLN A 764 5.69 8.14 31.90
C GLN A 764 6.09 7.77 30.46
N LEU A 765 6.04 8.75 29.54
CA LEU A 765 6.45 8.56 28.15
C LEU A 765 7.91 8.11 28.06
N THR A 766 8.81 8.77 28.78
CA THR A 766 10.24 8.47 28.72
C THR A 766 10.60 7.15 29.40
N ASP A 767 9.90 6.79 30.49
CA ASP A 767 10.07 5.51 31.20
C ASP A 767 9.80 4.31 30.27
N TYR A 768 8.84 4.38 29.34
CA TYR A 768 8.62 3.30 28.37
C TYR A 768 9.89 2.93 27.58
N PHE A 769 10.70 3.91 27.21
CA PHE A 769 11.92 3.69 26.44
C PHE A 769 13.14 3.42 27.31
N VAL A 770 13.25 4.12 28.45
CA VAL A 770 14.44 4.04 29.32
C VAL A 770 14.36 2.87 30.30
N VAL A 771 13.19 2.65 30.91
CA VAL A 771 12.98 1.63 31.95
C VAL A 771 12.43 0.34 31.35
N TYR A 772 11.40 0.44 30.50
CA TYR A 772 10.70 -0.73 29.98
C TYR A 772 11.25 -1.24 28.64
N GLY A 773 12.26 -0.57 28.07
CA GLY A 773 12.99 -1.06 26.91
C GLY A 773 12.18 -1.12 25.62
N LEU A 774 11.22 -0.21 25.41
CA LEU A 774 10.59 -0.04 24.10
C LEU A 774 11.61 0.47 23.08
N ASP A 775 11.43 0.05 21.83
CA ASP A 775 12.31 0.44 20.72
C ASP A 775 12.13 1.93 20.37
N ARG A 776 13.24 2.67 20.32
CA ARG A 776 13.24 4.12 20.02
C ARG A 776 12.93 4.44 18.56
N GLN A 777 13.18 3.48 17.68
CA GLN A 777 12.85 3.53 16.26
C GLN A 777 12.52 2.10 15.82
N ALA A 778 11.35 1.91 15.24
CA ALA A 778 10.93 0.62 14.71
C ALA A 778 9.93 0.82 13.56
N ASN A 779 10.02 -0.04 12.54
CA ASN A 779 8.98 -0.14 11.53
C ASN A 779 7.84 -1.02 12.06
N PHE A 780 6.86 -0.40 12.72
CA PHE A 780 5.76 -1.11 13.37
C PHE A 780 5.01 -2.04 12.40
N TYR A 781 4.73 -1.58 11.18
CA TYR A 781 4.05 -2.40 10.15
C TYR A 781 4.75 -3.75 9.96
N GLN A 782 6.08 -3.76 9.78
CA GLN A 782 6.83 -5.01 9.61
C GLN A 782 6.83 -5.86 10.89
N HIS A 783 7.07 -5.24 12.05
CA HIS A 783 7.07 -5.97 13.32
C HIS A 783 5.71 -6.59 13.66
N PHE A 784 4.62 -5.89 13.34
CA PHE A 784 3.24 -6.35 13.50
C PHE A 784 2.91 -7.48 12.52
N ARG A 785 3.31 -7.31 11.25
CA ARG A 785 3.20 -8.34 10.20
C ARG A 785 3.80 -9.67 10.64
N TYR A 786 5.03 -9.62 11.16
CA TYR A 786 5.74 -10.81 11.67
C TYR A 786 5.37 -11.22 13.10
N GLY A 787 4.41 -10.54 13.75
CA GLY A 787 3.92 -10.90 15.08
C GLY A 787 4.86 -10.59 16.25
N THR A 788 5.91 -9.80 16.04
CA THR A 788 6.91 -9.48 17.08
C THR A 788 6.60 -8.23 17.88
N MET A 789 5.82 -7.32 17.31
CA MET A 789 5.10 -6.33 18.08
C MET A 789 3.62 -6.62 17.87
N PRO A 790 3.06 -7.64 18.55
CA PRO A 790 1.69 -8.10 18.31
C PRO A 790 0.64 -7.09 18.77
N VAL A 791 1.07 -6.02 19.44
CA VAL A 791 0.23 -4.92 19.92
C VAL A 791 1.02 -3.60 19.85
N GLY A 792 0.35 -2.51 19.52
CA GLY A 792 0.98 -1.20 19.52
C GLY A 792 0.08 -0.08 19.01
N ILE A 793 0.51 1.15 19.17
CA ILE A 793 -0.22 2.36 18.76
C ILE A 793 0.40 2.90 17.47
N ALA A 794 -0.40 3.16 16.46
CA ALA A 794 0.06 3.78 15.23
C ALA A 794 -1.02 4.62 14.56
N ASP A 795 -0.61 5.47 13.63
CA ASP A 795 -1.54 6.27 12.84
C ASP A 795 -2.44 5.38 11.96
N LEU A 796 -3.67 5.82 11.71
CA LEU A 796 -4.66 5.10 10.89
C LEU A 796 -4.11 4.69 9.51
N ASN A 797 -3.14 5.41 8.92
CA ASN A 797 -2.52 4.96 7.67
C ASN A 797 -1.89 3.56 7.77
N THR A 798 -1.49 3.13 8.96
CA THR A 798 -1.02 1.75 9.22
C THR A 798 -2.12 0.72 9.00
N TYR A 799 -3.39 1.06 9.30
CA TYR A 799 -4.55 0.21 9.01
C TYR A 799 -4.67 -0.04 7.51
N LEU A 800 -4.60 1.02 6.71
CA LEU A 800 -4.69 0.95 5.25
C LEU A 800 -3.52 0.12 4.68
N LEU A 801 -2.30 0.38 5.16
CA LEU A 801 -1.11 -0.35 4.77
C LEU A 801 -1.20 -1.85 5.11
N LEU A 802 -1.64 -2.21 6.32
CA LEU A 802 -1.83 -3.61 6.72
C LEU A 802 -2.87 -4.32 5.85
N THR A 803 -3.98 -3.64 5.54
CA THR A 803 -5.06 -4.21 4.75
C THR A 803 -4.62 -4.51 3.31
N VAL A 804 -3.81 -3.62 2.72
CA VAL A 804 -3.38 -3.75 1.32
C VAL A 804 -2.13 -4.62 1.16
N ALA A 805 -1.13 -4.42 2.03
CA ALA A 805 0.22 -4.97 1.88
C ALA A 805 0.50 -6.21 2.75
N ALA A 806 -0.34 -6.51 3.76
CA ALA A 806 -0.27 -7.73 4.58
C ALA A 806 -1.57 -8.56 4.55
N PRO A 807 -2.12 -8.90 3.38
CA PRO A 807 -3.38 -9.66 3.24
C PRO A 807 -3.32 -11.07 3.84
N GLU A 808 -2.15 -11.65 4.06
CA GLU A 808 -2.02 -12.90 4.82
C GLU A 808 -2.43 -12.76 6.30
N LEU A 809 -2.52 -11.53 6.82
CA LEU A 809 -3.04 -11.24 8.15
C LEU A 809 -4.56 -11.01 8.15
N THR A 810 -5.27 -11.07 7.03
CA THR A 810 -6.72 -10.82 7.00
C THR A 810 -7.46 -11.69 8.02
N GLY A 811 -8.28 -11.05 8.86
CA GLY A 811 -8.99 -11.68 9.98
C GLY A 811 -8.14 -11.99 11.23
N GLN A 812 -6.82 -11.86 11.17
CA GLN A 812 -5.90 -12.20 12.28
C GLN A 812 -5.52 -11.02 13.18
N TRP A 813 -6.03 -9.83 12.88
CA TRP A 813 -5.80 -8.63 13.67
C TRP A 813 -7.07 -7.80 13.83
N GLY A 814 -7.00 -6.78 14.67
CA GLY A 814 -8.03 -5.77 14.81
C GLY A 814 -7.47 -4.47 15.37
N ILE A 815 -8.35 -3.48 15.48
CA ILE A 815 -8.05 -2.18 16.10
C ILE A 815 -8.90 -1.94 17.33
N ALA A 816 -8.43 -1.05 18.20
CA ALA A 816 -9.12 -0.53 19.36
C ALA A 816 -8.69 0.93 19.61
N PRO A 817 -9.48 1.73 20.35
CA PRO A 817 -9.03 3.01 20.88
C PRO A 817 -7.71 2.86 21.63
N ILE A 818 -6.90 3.92 21.66
CA ILE A 818 -5.64 3.90 22.41
C ILE A 818 -5.89 3.69 23.91
N PRO A 819 -4.92 3.14 24.66
CA PRO A 819 -5.01 3.06 26.11
C PRO A 819 -5.28 4.43 26.72
N GLY A 820 -6.20 4.45 27.68
CA GLY A 820 -6.59 5.67 28.39
C GLY A 820 -6.10 5.74 29.83
N THR A 821 -6.47 6.83 30.50
CA THR A 821 -6.27 7.02 31.94
C THR A 821 -7.63 7.04 32.64
N LEU A 822 -7.76 6.33 33.77
CA LEU A 822 -8.96 6.38 34.59
C LEU A 822 -9.07 7.74 35.29
N ASN A 823 -10.19 8.43 35.09
CA ASN A 823 -10.48 9.65 35.83
C ASN A 823 -11.05 9.35 37.24
N SER A 824 -11.26 10.39 38.03
CA SER A 824 -11.83 10.29 39.39
C SER A 824 -13.25 9.70 39.45
N LYS A 825 -13.93 9.56 38.32
CA LYS A 825 -15.26 8.95 38.19
C LYS A 825 -15.22 7.51 37.69
N GLY A 826 -14.03 6.95 37.43
CA GLY A 826 -13.84 5.61 36.89
C GLY A 826 -14.07 5.51 35.38
N GLU A 827 -14.13 6.63 34.67
CA GLU A 827 -14.24 6.65 33.20
C GLU A 827 -12.84 6.65 32.58
N ILE A 828 -12.65 5.90 31.48
CA ILE A 828 -11.39 5.87 30.75
C ILE A 828 -11.33 7.05 29.79
N VAL A 829 -10.41 7.97 30.03
CA VAL A 829 -10.15 9.17 29.22
C VAL A 829 -9.09 8.85 28.16
N ARG A 830 -9.38 9.14 26.89
CA ARG A 830 -8.52 8.76 25.75
C ARG A 830 -8.12 9.92 24.84
N TRP A 831 -8.02 11.13 25.41
CA TRP A 831 -7.59 12.31 24.66
C TRP A 831 -6.32 12.03 23.86
N ALA A 832 -6.35 12.39 22.57
CA ALA A 832 -5.22 12.24 21.64
C ALA A 832 -5.35 13.25 20.50
N GLY A 833 -4.21 13.68 19.96
CA GLY A 833 -4.14 14.53 18.76
C GLY A 833 -3.81 13.74 17.51
N GLY A 834 -3.52 14.45 16.42
CA GLY A 834 -3.12 13.88 15.15
C GLY A 834 -2.71 14.96 14.16
N GLY A 835 -2.29 14.58 12.96
CA GLY A 835 -1.91 15.56 11.95
C GLY A 835 -3.11 16.11 11.19
N LEU A 836 -3.11 17.40 10.86
CA LEU A 836 -4.15 18.02 10.03
C LEU A 836 -3.58 18.65 8.76
N GLN A 837 -4.40 18.64 7.70
CA GLN A 837 -4.22 19.52 6.55
C GLN A 837 -5.51 20.28 6.29
N SER A 838 -5.39 21.45 5.68
CA SER A 838 -6.46 22.43 5.65
C SER A 838 -6.50 23.27 4.39
N GLY A 839 -7.70 23.80 4.12
CA GLY A 839 -7.95 24.84 3.14
C GLY A 839 -7.96 26.23 3.78
N VAL A 840 -7.31 27.19 3.14
CA VAL A 840 -7.23 28.59 3.59
C VAL A 840 -7.66 29.56 2.50
N LEU A 841 -8.17 30.74 2.90
CA LEU A 841 -8.59 31.83 2.01
C LEU A 841 -7.69 33.05 2.25
N PHE A 842 -7.04 33.56 1.20
CA PHE A 842 -6.12 34.69 1.31
C PHE A 842 -6.85 36.03 1.31
N ARG A 843 -6.41 36.93 2.19
CA ARG A 843 -6.97 38.28 2.35
C ARG A 843 -6.74 39.17 1.13
N SER A 844 -5.70 38.90 0.34
CA SER A 844 -5.40 39.64 -0.89
C SER A 844 -6.39 39.37 -2.02
N SER A 845 -7.21 38.32 -1.93
CA SER A 845 -8.20 37.99 -2.95
C SER A 845 -9.24 39.10 -3.08
N GLU A 846 -9.52 39.51 -4.31
CA GLU A 846 -10.67 40.38 -4.64
C GLU A 846 -11.98 39.58 -4.74
N ARG A 847 -11.90 38.24 -4.68
CA ARG A 847 -13.02 37.29 -4.88
C ARG A 847 -13.23 36.41 -3.64
N GLN A 848 -13.15 37.01 -2.45
CA GLN A 848 -13.25 36.26 -1.17
C GLN A 848 -14.57 35.50 -1.02
N ALA A 849 -15.69 36.03 -1.53
CA ALA A 849 -16.98 35.35 -1.51
C ALA A 849 -16.96 34.06 -2.36
N ASP A 850 -16.36 34.12 -3.55
CA ASP A 850 -16.24 32.97 -4.44
C ASP A 850 -15.27 31.93 -3.87
N GLY A 851 -14.17 32.37 -3.26
CA GLY A 851 -13.23 31.50 -2.54
C GLY A 851 -13.88 30.83 -1.32
N TRP A 852 -14.75 31.53 -0.58
CA TRP A 852 -15.52 30.93 0.51
C TRP A 852 -16.53 29.90 0.00
N GLU A 853 -17.24 30.19 -1.09
CA GLU A 853 -18.16 29.23 -1.72
C GLU A 853 -17.42 27.97 -2.17
N PHE A 854 -16.23 28.12 -2.75
CA PHE A 854 -15.36 27.01 -3.10
C PHE A 854 -14.93 26.19 -1.88
N LEU A 855 -14.49 26.81 -0.77
CA LEU A 855 -14.11 26.08 0.45
C LEU A 855 -15.30 25.33 1.06
N LYS A 856 -16.50 25.90 1.06
CA LYS A 856 -17.72 25.23 1.52
C LYS A 856 -18.09 24.04 0.65
N TRP A 857 -17.99 24.19 -0.67
CA TRP A 857 -18.21 23.13 -1.64
C TRP A 857 -17.20 22.01 -1.45
N TRP A 858 -15.90 22.35 -1.46
CA TRP A 858 -14.81 21.39 -1.33
C TRP A 858 -14.94 20.55 -0.07
N THR A 859 -15.25 21.17 1.06
CA THR A 859 -15.40 20.48 2.36
C THR A 859 -16.82 19.93 2.63
N SER A 860 -17.70 19.91 1.63
CA SER A 860 -19.07 19.41 1.79
C SER A 860 -19.13 17.88 1.86
N ASP A 861 -20.19 17.36 2.48
CA ASP A 861 -20.37 15.92 2.69
C ASP A 861 -20.37 15.14 1.36
N SER A 862 -21.06 15.66 0.34
CA SER A 862 -21.14 15.02 -0.98
C SER A 862 -19.80 15.03 -1.70
N VAL A 863 -19.13 16.18 -1.75
CA VAL A 863 -17.85 16.33 -2.45
C VAL A 863 -16.76 15.51 -1.77
N GLN A 864 -16.65 15.55 -0.44
CA GLN A 864 -15.66 14.75 0.29
C GLN A 864 -15.91 13.24 0.19
N THR A 865 -17.19 12.81 0.14
CA THR A 865 -17.53 11.40 -0.11
C THR A 865 -17.12 11.00 -1.53
N GLN A 866 -17.52 11.78 -2.53
CA GLN A 866 -17.23 11.49 -3.94
C GLN A 866 -15.72 11.51 -4.23
N PHE A 867 -15.01 12.53 -3.76
CA PHE A 867 -13.56 12.64 -3.93
C PHE A 867 -12.83 11.46 -3.28
N GLY A 868 -13.25 11.05 -2.07
CA GLY A 868 -12.68 9.88 -1.40
C GLY A 868 -12.92 8.58 -2.17
N VAL A 869 -14.12 8.38 -2.69
CA VAL A 869 -14.48 7.23 -3.54
C VAL A 869 -13.66 7.25 -4.83
N ASP A 870 -13.59 8.36 -5.55
CA ASP A 870 -12.87 8.47 -6.81
C ASP A 870 -11.37 8.29 -6.61
N LEU A 871 -10.79 8.86 -5.55
CA LEU A 871 -9.38 8.70 -5.23
C LEU A 871 -9.03 7.25 -4.92
N GLU A 872 -9.82 6.58 -4.07
CA GLU A 872 -9.70 5.16 -3.76
C GLU A 872 -9.91 4.29 -5.02
N THR A 873 -10.82 4.72 -5.91
CA THR A 873 -11.11 4.04 -7.17
C THR A 873 -9.94 4.07 -8.13
N ILE A 874 -9.34 5.25 -8.28
CA ILE A 874 -8.24 5.47 -9.20
C ILE A 874 -6.96 4.85 -8.64
N ASN A 875 -6.77 4.87 -7.33
CA ASN A 875 -5.45 4.61 -6.77
C ASN A 875 -5.31 3.36 -5.91
N GLY A 876 -6.42 2.74 -5.48
CA GLY A 876 -6.42 1.61 -4.56
C GLY A 876 -6.79 2.03 -3.13
N LEU A 877 -7.09 1.02 -2.30
CA LEU A 877 -7.51 1.18 -0.90
C LEU A 877 -6.49 1.94 -0.05
N GLU A 878 -5.20 1.86 -0.39
CA GLU A 878 -4.12 2.57 0.30
C GLU A 878 -4.19 4.10 0.13
N TYR A 879 -4.97 4.59 -0.83
CA TYR A 879 -5.22 6.01 -1.06
C TYR A 879 -6.55 6.49 -0.46
N ARG A 880 -7.16 5.69 0.43
CA ARG A 880 -8.39 6.10 1.12
C ARG A 880 -8.25 7.48 1.74
N TRP A 881 -9.15 8.37 1.36
CA TRP A 881 -9.11 9.77 1.76
C TRP A 881 -9.60 9.92 3.21
N ASN A 882 -8.70 10.21 4.16
CA ASN A 882 -9.08 10.40 5.57
C ASN A 882 -9.70 11.78 5.83
N THR A 883 -10.90 12.01 5.29
CA THR A 883 -11.59 13.30 5.34
C THR A 883 -11.88 13.73 6.79
N ALA A 884 -11.65 15.01 7.08
CA ALA A 884 -12.01 15.60 8.36
C ALA A 884 -13.52 15.88 8.48
N ASN A 885 -14.28 15.80 7.38
CA ASN A 885 -15.73 15.89 7.42
C ASN A 885 -16.31 14.58 7.98
N MET A 886 -16.80 14.62 9.22
CA MET A 886 -17.26 13.42 9.94
C MET A 886 -18.51 12.78 9.34
N ASN A 887 -19.31 13.53 8.57
CA ASN A 887 -20.45 12.97 7.85
C ASN A 887 -20.00 12.17 6.62
N ALA A 888 -19.02 12.68 5.87
CA ALA A 888 -18.41 11.98 4.75
C ALA A 888 -17.58 10.78 5.23
N PHE A 889 -16.80 10.93 6.31
CA PHE A 889 -15.98 9.87 6.88
C PHE A 889 -16.79 8.60 7.21
N ARG A 890 -17.99 8.76 7.77
CA ARG A 890 -18.91 7.64 8.11
C ARG A 890 -19.51 6.93 6.91
N LYS A 891 -19.58 7.61 5.76
CA LYS A 891 -20.10 7.05 4.51
C LYS A 891 -19.04 6.27 3.74
N GLN A 892 -17.78 6.35 4.16
CA GLN A 892 -16.70 5.55 3.58
C GLN A 892 -16.82 4.07 3.97
N MET A 893 -16.27 3.20 3.13
CA MET A 893 -16.38 1.75 3.25
C MET A 893 -15.45 1.17 4.33
N TRP A 894 -15.75 1.44 5.59
CA TRP A 894 -15.09 0.83 6.75
C TRP A 894 -15.82 -0.45 7.18
N PRO A 895 -15.11 -1.52 7.59
CA PRO A 895 -15.75 -2.63 8.29
C PRO A 895 -16.51 -2.12 9.52
N LYS A 896 -17.72 -2.64 9.75
CA LYS A 896 -18.64 -2.10 10.76
C LYS A 896 -18.03 -2.05 12.17
N ASP A 897 -17.35 -3.12 12.57
CA ASP A 897 -16.71 -3.22 13.88
C ASP A 897 -15.55 -2.25 14.02
N ASP A 898 -14.73 -2.08 12.98
CA ASP A 898 -13.60 -1.16 12.95
C ASP A 898 -14.07 0.30 12.98
N LEU A 899 -15.13 0.63 12.23
CA LEU A 899 -15.74 1.96 12.24
C LEU A 899 -16.20 2.35 13.65
N ALA A 900 -16.79 1.42 14.40
CA ALA A 900 -17.21 1.67 15.77
C ALA A 900 -16.02 2.02 16.69
N GLN A 901 -14.90 1.30 16.57
CA GLN A 901 -13.68 1.58 17.33
C GLN A 901 -13.05 2.93 16.94
N ILE A 902 -13.01 3.23 15.64
CA ILE A 902 -12.51 4.50 15.11
C ILE A 902 -13.34 5.68 15.64
N LEU A 903 -14.67 5.58 15.55
CA LEU A 903 -15.56 6.64 16.03
C LEU A 903 -15.43 6.83 17.54
N GLU A 904 -15.23 5.76 18.31
CA GLU A 904 -14.95 5.88 19.74
C GLU A 904 -13.65 6.65 20.00
N GLN A 905 -12.56 6.35 19.28
CA GLN A 905 -11.30 7.10 19.44
C GLN A 905 -11.44 8.57 19.04
N LEU A 906 -12.11 8.85 17.91
CA LEU A 906 -12.29 10.22 17.39
C LEU A 906 -13.14 11.12 18.30
N ARG A 907 -14.00 10.55 19.15
CA ARG A 907 -14.69 11.32 20.20
C ARG A 907 -13.73 12.04 21.14
N TRP A 908 -12.52 11.49 21.30
CA TRP A 908 -11.46 12.03 22.14
C TRP A 908 -10.39 12.78 21.35
N TYR A 909 -10.67 13.18 20.10
CA TYR A 909 -9.71 13.97 19.33
C TYR A 909 -9.57 15.38 19.92
N LYS A 910 -8.34 15.76 20.29
CA LYS A 910 -7.96 17.10 20.77
C LYS A 910 -6.53 17.40 20.36
N ASP A 911 -6.38 18.44 19.54
CA ASP A 911 -5.10 18.86 19.02
C ASP A 911 -4.51 20.07 19.77
N VAL A 912 -3.28 20.45 19.42
CA VAL A 912 -2.53 21.52 20.09
C VAL A 912 -2.98 22.91 19.59
N PRO A 913 -3.41 23.81 20.48
CA PRO A 913 -3.70 25.19 20.08
C PRO A 913 -2.41 25.93 19.69
N ARG A 914 -2.53 26.83 18.72
CA ARG A 914 -1.39 27.56 18.15
C ARG A 914 -1.24 28.94 18.81
N VAL A 915 -0.06 29.25 19.34
CA VAL A 915 0.26 30.54 19.98
C VAL A 915 1.55 31.16 19.41
N PRO A 916 1.75 32.50 19.48
CA PRO A 916 2.97 33.11 18.95
C PRO A 916 4.25 32.55 19.60
N GLY A 917 5.12 31.96 18.78
CA GLY A 917 6.37 31.31 19.23
C GLY A 917 6.29 29.79 19.39
N GLU A 918 5.13 29.18 19.13
CA GLU A 918 4.89 27.76 19.36
C GLU A 918 5.80 26.79 18.57
N TYR A 919 6.33 27.19 17.41
CA TYR A 919 7.32 26.40 16.64
C TYR A 919 8.55 26.01 17.47
N PHE A 920 8.83 26.76 18.55
CA PHE A 920 9.92 26.50 19.47
C PHE A 920 9.53 25.51 20.57
N THR A 921 8.26 25.42 20.94
CA THR A 921 7.72 24.47 21.93
C THR A 921 7.99 23.03 21.53
N ASP A 922 7.53 22.63 20.33
CA ASP A 922 7.75 21.27 19.81
C ASP A 922 9.25 20.92 19.74
N ARG A 923 10.08 21.87 19.28
CA ARG A 923 11.53 21.69 19.18
C ARG A 923 12.18 21.45 20.55
N GLN A 924 11.89 22.31 21.53
CA GLN A 924 12.50 22.19 22.86
C GLN A 924 12.01 20.94 23.60
N TYR A 925 10.73 20.60 23.42
CA TYR A 925 10.18 19.33 23.91
C TYR A 925 10.95 18.12 23.34
N LYS A 926 11.18 18.07 22.02
CA LYS A 926 11.97 17.00 21.39
C LYS A 926 13.42 16.97 21.89
N PHE A 927 14.02 18.12 22.16
CA PHE A 927 15.33 18.18 22.79
C PHE A 927 15.33 17.63 24.22
N ALA A 928 14.29 17.90 25.01
CA ALA A 928 14.13 17.29 26.33
C ALA A 928 13.97 15.76 26.23
N TRP A 929 13.15 15.28 25.29
CA TRP A 929 12.96 13.84 25.06
C TRP A 929 14.29 13.18 24.69
N ASN A 930 15.03 13.74 23.73
CA ASN A 930 16.34 13.23 23.32
C ASN A 930 17.34 13.22 24.49
N LYS A 931 17.43 14.29 25.27
CA LYS A 931 18.30 14.32 26.46
C LYS A 931 17.95 13.21 27.46
N THR A 932 16.67 12.92 27.64
CA THR A 932 16.23 11.90 28.59
C THR A 932 16.46 10.50 28.06
N VAL A 933 15.96 10.21 26.85
CA VAL A 933 15.91 8.86 26.29
C VAL A 933 17.23 8.46 25.63
N VAL A 934 17.94 9.40 25.00
CA VAL A 934 19.20 9.13 24.31
C VAL A 934 20.38 9.38 25.24
N ASP A 935 20.43 10.55 25.90
CA ASP A 935 21.59 10.95 26.70
C ASP A 935 21.52 10.48 28.17
N GLY A 936 20.39 9.89 28.60
CA GLY A 936 20.20 9.38 29.96
C GLY A 936 20.05 10.46 31.04
N ALA A 937 19.70 11.68 30.66
CA ALA A 937 19.45 12.77 31.60
C ALA A 937 18.17 12.56 32.41
N SER A 938 18.07 13.25 33.56
CA SER A 938 16.83 13.33 34.35
C SER A 938 15.68 13.89 33.50
N SER A 939 14.57 13.16 33.42
CA SER A 939 13.36 13.60 32.72
C SER A 939 12.84 14.94 33.25
N ARG A 940 12.95 15.15 34.56
CA ARG A 940 12.57 16.40 35.22
C ARG A 940 13.45 17.57 34.76
N ASP A 941 14.77 17.42 34.87
CA ASP A 941 15.72 18.51 34.56
C ASP A 941 15.68 18.87 33.06
N ALA A 942 15.52 17.84 32.21
CA ALA A 942 15.41 18.02 30.77
C ALA A 942 14.14 18.82 30.40
N LEU A 943 12.98 18.46 30.96
CA LEU A 943 11.73 19.18 30.70
C LEU A 943 11.77 20.59 31.30
N GLU A 944 12.26 20.75 32.52
CA GLU A 944 12.36 22.08 33.17
C GLU A 944 13.24 23.04 32.36
N THR A 945 14.38 22.54 31.85
CA THR A 945 15.24 23.31 30.94
C THR A 945 14.52 23.68 29.65
N ALA A 946 13.78 22.75 29.05
CA ALA A 946 13.00 23.03 27.85
C ALA A 946 11.93 24.08 28.11
N VAL A 947 11.17 23.96 29.20
CA VAL A 947 10.11 24.92 29.56
C VAL A 947 10.67 26.33 29.76
N PHE A 948 11.86 26.46 30.36
CA PHE A 948 12.53 27.76 30.47
C PHE A 948 12.80 28.38 29.09
N GLU A 949 13.38 27.64 28.16
CA GLU A 949 13.68 28.13 26.81
C GLU A 949 12.40 28.39 25.99
N ILE A 950 11.36 27.58 26.18
CA ILE A 950 10.04 27.76 25.57
C ILE A 950 9.45 29.10 26.01
N ASN A 951 9.32 29.32 27.32
CA ASN A 951 8.72 30.54 27.86
C ASN A 951 9.49 31.80 27.43
N LYS A 952 10.82 31.72 27.30
CA LYS A 952 11.66 32.81 26.80
C LYS A 952 11.32 33.18 25.35
N GLU A 953 11.14 32.20 24.47
CA GLU A 953 10.78 32.44 23.08
C GLU A 953 9.32 32.88 22.91
N LEU A 954 8.39 32.28 23.65
CA LEU A 954 6.99 32.71 23.72
C LEU A 954 6.91 34.19 24.12
N PHE A 955 7.59 34.58 25.20
CA PHE A 955 7.64 35.97 25.65
C PHE A 955 8.23 36.92 24.58
N ARG A 956 9.29 36.49 23.89
CA ARG A 956 9.91 37.28 22.81
C ARG A 956 8.91 37.52 21.67
N LYS A 957 8.19 36.49 21.24
CA LYS A 957 7.18 36.60 20.17
C LYS A 957 5.93 37.35 20.61
N GLN A 958 5.47 37.15 21.82
CA GLN A 958 4.33 37.90 22.36
C GLN A 958 4.63 39.41 22.47
N ARG A 959 5.88 39.80 22.75
CA ARG A 959 6.32 41.20 22.64
C ARG A 959 6.34 41.70 21.20
N GLU A 960 6.86 40.90 20.28
CA GLU A 960 6.89 41.21 18.84
C GLU A 960 5.48 41.47 18.28
N PHE A 961 4.47 40.72 18.76
CA PHE A 961 3.07 40.83 18.32
C PHE A 961 2.17 41.65 19.28
N GLY A 962 2.74 42.36 20.25
CA GLY A 962 2.01 43.33 21.09
C GLY A 962 1.05 42.73 22.13
N PHE A 963 1.20 41.46 22.49
CA PHE A 963 0.49 40.84 23.63
C PHE A 963 1.11 41.25 24.98
N ILE A 964 2.42 41.54 24.96
CA ILE A 964 3.21 41.97 26.11
C ILE A 964 3.98 43.24 25.76
N ASP A 965 4.05 44.21 26.68
CA ASP A 965 4.81 45.45 26.48
C ASP A 965 6.32 45.29 26.74
N GLU A 966 7.11 46.35 26.51
CA GLU A 966 8.56 46.33 26.74
C GLU A 966 8.95 46.11 28.21
N GLN A 967 8.03 46.37 29.14
CA GLN A 967 8.20 46.19 30.58
C GLN A 967 7.72 44.81 31.06
N GLY A 968 7.25 43.95 30.15
CA GLY A 968 6.79 42.60 30.46
C GLY A 968 5.36 42.52 31.02
N ARG A 969 4.57 43.60 30.91
CA ARG A 969 3.17 43.61 31.36
C ARG A 969 2.27 43.11 30.23
N VAL A 970 1.27 42.32 30.62
CA VAL A 970 0.25 41.80 29.69
C VAL A 970 -0.62 42.95 29.21
N VAL A 971 -0.62 43.19 27.91
CA VAL A 971 -1.43 44.22 27.24
C VAL A 971 -2.78 43.64 26.83
N ARG A 972 -2.79 42.41 26.29
CA ARG A 972 -4.00 41.64 25.96
C ARG A 972 -3.72 40.13 26.04
N LYS A 973 -4.74 39.34 26.34
CA LYS A 973 -4.68 37.87 26.42
C LYS A 973 -5.06 37.25 25.08
N LEU A 974 -4.55 36.06 24.79
CA LEU A 974 -5.03 35.25 23.66
C LEU A 974 -6.30 34.51 24.07
N ASP A 975 -7.21 34.35 23.12
CA ASP A 975 -8.30 33.38 23.20
C ASP A 975 -7.76 32.01 22.78
N VAL A 976 -7.60 31.10 23.75
CA VAL A 976 -7.12 29.74 23.51
C VAL A 976 -8.30 28.79 23.69
N PRO A 977 -8.73 28.05 22.64
CA PRO A 977 -9.84 27.12 22.75
C PRO A 977 -9.54 26.02 23.77
N MET A 978 -10.45 25.83 24.72
CA MET A 978 -10.33 24.80 25.76
C MET A 978 -11.42 23.73 25.59
N LEU A 979 -10.99 22.51 25.32
CA LEU A 979 -11.86 21.33 25.21
C LEU A 979 -11.78 20.50 26.48
N SER A 980 -12.93 20.32 27.13
CA SER A 980 -13.07 19.58 28.41
C SER A 980 -14.03 18.40 28.34
N LYS A 981 -14.73 18.21 27.22
CA LYS A 981 -15.71 17.13 27.01
C LYS A 981 -15.46 16.46 25.67
N PRO A 982 -15.51 15.12 25.59
CA PRO A 982 -15.42 14.42 24.32
C PRO A 982 -16.58 14.82 23.42
N TRP A 983 -16.37 14.72 22.11
CA TRP A 983 -17.42 14.91 21.13
C TRP A 983 -18.55 13.89 21.35
N ASP A 984 -19.79 14.34 21.17
CA ASP A 984 -21.00 13.56 21.43
C ASP A 984 -21.27 12.48 20.38
N GLY A 985 -20.41 12.41 19.35
CA GLY A 985 -20.51 11.44 18.28
C GLY A 985 -21.51 11.83 17.20
N TYR A 986 -21.91 13.10 17.03
CA TYR A 986 -22.71 13.56 15.88
C TYR A 986 -22.32 14.96 15.39
N THR A 987 -22.36 15.17 14.06
CA THR A 987 -22.09 16.44 13.37
C THR A 987 -23.29 16.82 12.51
N GLY A 988 -23.74 18.09 12.57
CA GLY A 988 -24.83 18.62 11.73
C GLY A 988 -26.26 18.28 12.19
N GLY A 989 -27.15 19.28 12.16
CA GLY A 989 -28.58 19.10 12.43
C GLY A 989 -29.34 18.70 11.17
N GLY A 990 -29.74 17.43 11.07
CA GLY A 990 -30.56 16.91 9.98
C GLY A 990 -30.64 15.39 10.04
N GLY A 991 -31.62 14.87 10.79
CA GLY A 991 -31.90 13.43 10.89
C GLY A 991 -31.53 12.84 12.24
N SER A 992 -32.50 12.89 13.16
CA SER A 992 -32.49 12.18 14.43
C SER A 992 -32.31 10.66 14.28
N LYS A 993 -31.24 10.14 14.92
CA LYS A 993 -30.96 8.79 15.48
C LYS A 993 -31.13 7.52 14.61
N PRO A 994 -30.33 6.46 14.86
CA PRO A 994 -30.49 5.15 14.21
C PRO A 994 -31.86 4.53 14.47
#